data_AF-A0A7Y5IVL9-F1
#
_entry.id   AF-A0A7Y5IVL9-F1
#
_cell.length_a   1.000
_cell.length_b   1.000
_cell.length_c   1.000
_cell.angle_alpha   90.00
_cell.angle_beta   90.00
_cell.angle_gamma   90.00
#
_symmetry.space_group_name_H-M   'P 1'
#
loop_
_entity.id
_entity.type
_entity.pdbx_description
1 polymer ?
#
loop_
_entity_poly.entity_id
_entity_poly.type
_entity_poly.pdbx_seq_one_letter_code
_entity_poly.pdbx_strand_id
1 'polypeptide(L)'
;MAIGMLGRLCFAVTLAECAFLSCANALKESPLPPGGVLDLRVPETLKGMGAQEGYFYTPGPVMVAGYDRPSVVTIRNPAAPEPPVATGSLEEFTPVYLTDIPAGFYHISVTGDAGVLVGVSSAFTCNGFYHYRSNGEAYGNSALGSLFYIRGTGGCDNKMLVFSPQGASQGGTCCDTLCIEFCGISFDLGNPDLFYQWSPGDLLGRLGVNSGSPVQVLARDGGGYFVPPYTEDSFTDSFYRTYQEYREHLNVHSFADDVTFEVRSLHSDSPIVLATGTLQSGQTFTYEGGDSGIHRVLKVRAPKGKTSVSVLGGADPAMNSNYMTYVLDQNGNFQGTDFITRSHEGGFLYVTGLQDDTAVEVRGATSETLMSAMSLNQGQLANMNPGAGIWRIRADKDITVAVGEGGGGTFIPLTRNTTGTTPYPPVIVGVRWTPYFPRTSDPSLEVRFLTDEACNAKLHFKIGSGPWQQTPEGPLGTEHYQTISLLGLTEETVVRFRVEARDQSGSVTINDNGGSDFVVVVRKDAPDLEVSIFNVIDRGSSRTIRFLVQNMGAGNANQVELILGLEGFQPFTDGVMATYGGLAANLIGARLPVPKLSPSGSTFVDIDLLPYINHLGSADYRLFSCASSAKDDFGHLYTEDFPMVTHDFDDASIENGLSNTRYVVLANLHQFFAMNSASSPAAQRMPREMALFCAQREATLAYTASGSPNEIRAYIRGRFNGKINSGWRDAG
;
A
#
# COMPACT_ATOMS: atom_id res chain seq x y z
N MET A 1 -71.48 15.74 6.05
CA MET A 1 -71.82 14.31 6.15
C MET A 1 -70.57 13.56 5.69
N ALA A 2 -69.73 12.89 6.50
CA ALA A 2 -69.95 12.15 7.76
C ALA A 2 -70.92 10.95 7.53
N ILE A 3 -70.67 9.68 7.88
CA ILE A 3 -69.69 8.93 8.75
C ILE A 3 -69.38 7.57 8.03
N GLY A 4 -68.31 6.78 8.23
CA GLY A 4 -67.10 6.82 9.10
C GLY A 4 -66.69 5.41 9.63
N MET A 5 -65.52 5.31 10.31
CA MET A 5 -64.90 4.11 10.97
C MET A 5 -64.28 3.03 10.05
N LEU A 6 -63.01 2.58 10.20
CA LEU A 6 -62.21 2.03 11.32
C LEU A 6 -62.51 0.57 11.71
N GLY A 7 -61.53 -0.33 11.53
CA GLY A 7 -61.54 -1.70 12.06
C GLY A 7 -60.33 -2.54 11.60
N ARG A 8 -59.39 -2.82 12.51
CA ARG A 8 -58.26 -3.75 12.27
C ARG A 8 -58.75 -5.21 12.38
N LEU A 9 -58.17 -6.11 11.60
CA LEU A 9 -57.96 -7.50 12.04
C LEU A 9 -56.65 -8.05 11.47
N CYS A 10 -55.83 -8.68 12.31
CA CYS A 10 -54.61 -9.37 11.89
C CYS A 10 -54.95 -10.80 11.44
N PHE A 11 -54.28 -11.29 10.39
CA PHE A 11 -53.92 -12.70 10.26
C PHE A 11 -52.51 -12.78 9.66
N ALA A 12 -51.73 -13.76 10.12
CA ALA A 12 -50.35 -13.99 9.71
C ALA A 12 -50.18 -15.45 9.28
N VAL A 13 -49.12 -15.72 8.50
CA VAL A 13 -48.68 -17.07 8.05
C VAL A 13 -49.63 -17.63 6.95
N THR A 14 -49.19 -18.19 5.82
CA THR A 14 -48.01 -19.04 5.55
C THR A 14 -47.46 -18.89 4.11
N LEU A 15 -46.25 -19.40 3.87
CA LEU A 15 -45.63 -19.61 2.55
C LEU A 15 -46.49 -20.44 1.57
N ALA A 16 -46.40 -20.13 0.26
CA ALA A 16 -45.97 -21.06 -0.80
C ALA A 16 -46.07 -20.43 -2.21
N GLU A 17 -45.34 -20.99 -3.18
CA GLU A 17 -45.51 -20.85 -4.64
C GLU A 17 -45.30 -19.45 -5.27
N CYS A 18 -44.04 -19.06 -5.43
CA CYS A 18 -43.66 -18.19 -6.55
C CYS A 18 -43.77 -18.96 -7.87
N ALA A 19 -44.81 -18.69 -8.66
CA ALA A 19 -44.91 -19.20 -10.01
C ALA A 19 -43.80 -18.58 -10.89
N PHE A 20 -42.93 -19.43 -11.46
CA PHE A 20 -41.98 -19.02 -12.47
C PHE A 20 -42.72 -18.60 -13.74
N LEU A 21 -42.86 -17.29 -13.98
CA LEU A 21 -43.22 -16.78 -15.30
C LEU A 21 -42.01 -16.94 -16.22
N SER A 22 -42.12 -17.82 -17.22
CA SER A 22 -41.09 -17.94 -18.25
C SER A 22 -41.16 -16.76 -19.22
N CYS A 23 -40.30 -15.76 -19.02
CA CYS A 23 -40.07 -14.67 -19.97
C CYS A 23 -39.28 -15.17 -21.19
N ALA A 24 -39.88 -16.06 -21.98
CA ALA A 24 -39.25 -16.71 -23.13
C ALA A 24 -39.13 -15.82 -24.40
N ASN A 25 -39.35 -14.51 -24.26
CA ASN A 25 -39.30 -13.54 -25.37
C ASN A 25 -38.63 -12.23 -24.91
N ALA A 26 -37.32 -12.26 -24.70
CA ALA A 26 -36.54 -11.05 -24.93
C ALA A 26 -36.67 -10.74 -26.44
N LEU A 27 -37.36 -9.66 -26.79
CA LEU A 27 -37.54 -9.26 -28.19
C LEU A 27 -36.16 -9.07 -28.81
N LYS A 28 -35.92 -9.65 -30.00
CA LYS A 28 -34.72 -9.37 -30.80
C LYS A 28 -34.72 -7.88 -31.11
N GLU A 29 -33.97 -7.11 -30.33
CA GLU A 29 -33.92 -5.67 -30.49
C GLU A 29 -33.35 -5.36 -31.88
N SER A 30 -34.02 -4.47 -32.62
CA SER A 30 -33.44 -3.95 -33.84
C SER A 30 -32.21 -3.14 -33.45
N PRO A 31 -30.99 -3.51 -33.88
CA PRO A 31 -29.80 -2.73 -33.55
C PRO A 31 -29.99 -1.29 -34.02
N LEU A 32 -29.31 -0.35 -33.36
CA LEU A 32 -29.30 1.05 -33.82
C LEU A 32 -28.99 1.06 -35.34
N PRO A 33 -29.71 1.86 -36.16
CA PRO A 33 -29.44 1.91 -37.59
C PRO A 33 -27.95 2.27 -37.81
N PRO A 34 -27.29 1.78 -38.88
CA PRO A 34 -25.90 2.14 -39.16
C PRO A 34 -25.68 3.66 -39.19
N GLY A 35 -24.69 4.14 -38.43
CA GLY A 35 -24.45 5.57 -38.20
C GLY A 35 -25.33 6.20 -37.10
N GLY A 36 -26.21 5.43 -36.47
CA GLY A 36 -27.02 5.86 -35.33
C GLY A 36 -26.16 6.01 -34.07
N VAL A 37 -26.24 7.19 -33.46
CA VAL A 37 -25.56 7.53 -32.20
C VAL A 37 -26.57 7.60 -31.07
N LEU A 38 -26.28 6.91 -29.99
CA LEU A 38 -27.00 7.03 -28.72
C LEU A 38 -26.16 7.91 -27.79
N ASP A 39 -26.56 9.19 -27.70
CA ASP A 39 -25.92 10.18 -26.85
C ASP A 39 -26.34 9.98 -25.38
N LEU A 40 -25.51 9.24 -24.63
CA LEU A 40 -25.69 8.97 -23.20
C LEU A 40 -24.68 9.77 -22.38
N ARG A 41 -24.51 11.05 -22.75
CA ARG A 41 -23.58 12.01 -22.13
C ARG A 41 -23.53 11.83 -20.61
N VAL A 42 -22.38 11.37 -20.15
CA VAL A 42 -22.14 11.00 -18.77
C VAL A 42 -22.23 12.28 -17.91
N PRO A 43 -23.10 12.33 -16.89
CA PRO A 43 -23.12 13.45 -15.96
C PRO A 43 -21.78 13.54 -15.22
N GLU A 44 -21.31 14.75 -14.93
CA GLU A 44 -19.98 14.99 -14.32
C GLU A 44 -19.68 14.12 -13.09
N THR A 45 -20.72 13.73 -12.33
CA THR A 45 -20.66 12.84 -11.17
C THR A 45 -20.29 11.38 -11.47
N LEU A 46 -20.30 10.97 -12.74
CA LEU A 46 -19.98 9.61 -13.22
C LEU A 46 -18.83 9.60 -14.24
N LYS A 47 -18.15 10.73 -14.49
CA LYS A 47 -17.03 10.80 -15.44
C LYS A 47 -15.71 10.19 -14.94
N GLY A 48 -15.68 9.77 -13.66
CA GLY A 48 -14.63 8.91 -13.14
C GLY A 48 -14.57 7.60 -13.93
N MET A 49 -13.34 7.13 -14.15
CA MET A 49 -13.08 5.73 -14.48
C MET A 49 -12.02 5.23 -13.50
N GLY A 50 -12.42 5.04 -12.24
CA GLY A 50 -11.61 4.29 -11.30
C GLY A 50 -11.42 2.83 -11.77
N ALA A 51 -10.44 2.12 -11.21
CA ALA A 51 -10.17 0.71 -11.52
C ALA A 51 -11.33 -0.27 -11.18
N GLN A 52 -12.43 0.25 -10.64
CA GLN A 52 -13.64 -0.45 -10.23
C GLN A 52 -14.89 0.15 -10.90
N GLU A 53 -14.71 0.95 -11.95
CA GLU A 53 -15.78 1.56 -12.73
C GLU A 53 -15.66 1.13 -14.19
N GLY A 54 -16.75 1.25 -14.94
CA GLY A 54 -16.71 0.96 -16.37
C GLY A 54 -18.05 1.08 -17.07
N TYR A 55 -17.98 0.90 -18.39
CA TYR A 55 -19.10 1.04 -19.30
C TYR A 55 -19.30 -0.23 -20.11
N PHE A 56 -20.54 -0.66 -20.25
CA PHE A 56 -20.89 -1.78 -21.11
C PHE A 56 -22.23 -1.55 -21.80
N TYR A 57 -22.35 -2.04 -23.03
CA TYR A 57 -23.64 -2.40 -23.63
C TYR A 57 -24.03 -3.82 -23.20
N THR A 58 -25.32 -4.06 -23.01
CA THR A 58 -25.91 -5.40 -22.83
C THR A 58 -27.17 -5.53 -23.68
N PRO A 59 -27.46 -6.72 -24.28
CA PRO A 59 -28.74 -7.00 -24.94
C PRO A 59 -29.82 -7.46 -23.94
N GLY A 60 -29.54 -7.47 -22.63
CA GLY A 60 -30.48 -7.97 -21.61
C GLY A 60 -29.82 -8.14 -20.23
N PRO A 61 -30.18 -9.19 -19.46
CA PRO A 61 -29.73 -9.36 -18.09
C PRO A 61 -28.21 -9.39 -17.91
N VAL A 62 -27.77 -8.95 -16.73
CA VAL A 62 -26.35 -8.82 -16.37
C VAL A 62 -26.05 -9.67 -15.14
N MET A 63 -24.87 -10.30 -15.16
CA MET A 63 -24.31 -11.04 -14.04
C MET A 63 -22.97 -10.41 -13.66
N VAL A 64 -22.89 -9.83 -12.47
CA VAL A 64 -21.65 -9.28 -11.91
C VAL A 64 -21.09 -10.29 -10.91
N ALA A 65 -19.83 -10.68 -11.05
CA ALA A 65 -19.17 -11.66 -10.21
C ALA A 65 -18.04 -11.03 -9.41
N GLY A 66 -18.04 -11.22 -8.09
CA GLY A 66 -17.02 -10.69 -7.18
C GLY A 66 -15.81 -11.60 -7.08
N TYR A 67 -14.63 -11.01 -7.27
CA TYR A 67 -13.34 -11.61 -6.92
C TYR A 67 -12.97 -11.24 -5.49
N ASP A 68 -12.97 -9.94 -5.17
CA ASP A 68 -12.86 -9.43 -3.81
C ASP A 68 -14.24 -9.25 -3.15
N ARG A 69 -14.30 -9.56 -1.85
CA ARG A 69 -15.53 -9.54 -1.04
C ARG A 69 -15.25 -8.93 0.35
N PRO A 70 -16.18 -8.15 0.92
CA PRO A 70 -17.47 -7.75 0.35
C PRO A 70 -17.33 -6.62 -0.68
N SER A 71 -18.18 -6.64 -1.73
CA SER A 71 -18.22 -5.59 -2.76
C SER A 71 -19.66 -5.10 -2.99
N VAL A 72 -19.89 -3.80 -3.11
CA VAL A 72 -21.21 -3.24 -3.51
C VAL A 72 -21.19 -3.00 -5.00
N VAL A 73 -22.24 -3.40 -5.72
CA VAL A 73 -22.42 -3.19 -7.17
C VAL A 73 -23.50 -2.15 -7.39
N THR A 74 -23.23 -1.15 -8.24
CA THR A 74 -24.21 -0.15 -8.67
C THR A 74 -24.19 -0.02 -10.18
N ILE A 75 -25.34 -0.23 -10.84
CA ILE A 75 -25.51 -0.07 -12.29
C ILE A 75 -26.46 1.09 -12.55
N ARG A 76 -26.06 2.00 -13.44
CA ARG A 76 -26.75 3.26 -13.74
C ARG A 76 -26.93 3.41 -15.25
N ASN A 77 -28.09 3.92 -15.66
CA ASN A 77 -28.27 4.41 -17.03
C ASN A 77 -27.60 5.79 -17.11
N PRO A 78 -26.59 6.02 -17.96
CA PRO A 78 -25.90 7.33 -17.98
C PRO A 78 -26.82 8.50 -18.34
N ALA A 79 -27.87 8.28 -19.15
CA ALA A 79 -28.86 9.32 -19.47
C ALA A 79 -29.84 9.64 -18.32
N ALA A 80 -29.92 8.77 -17.30
CA ALA A 80 -30.74 8.94 -16.11
C ALA A 80 -30.00 8.29 -14.93
N PRO A 81 -28.94 8.95 -14.41
CA PRO A 81 -27.96 8.32 -13.52
C PRO A 81 -28.55 7.97 -12.15
N GLU A 82 -29.56 8.72 -11.70
CA GLU A 82 -30.22 8.60 -10.40
C GLU A 82 -31.74 8.46 -10.59
N PRO A 83 -32.40 7.50 -9.91
CA PRO A 83 -31.79 6.44 -9.09
C PRO A 83 -30.98 5.44 -9.92
N PRO A 84 -30.13 4.59 -9.30
CA PRO A 84 -29.52 3.46 -9.99
C PRO A 84 -30.60 2.56 -10.62
N VAL A 85 -30.28 1.96 -11.77
CA VAL A 85 -31.14 0.96 -12.42
C VAL A 85 -31.08 -0.36 -11.67
N ALA A 86 -29.91 -0.70 -11.11
CA ALA A 86 -29.72 -1.86 -10.27
C ALA A 86 -28.66 -1.57 -9.19
N THR A 87 -28.84 -2.14 -8.00
CA THR A 87 -27.86 -2.11 -6.91
C THR A 87 -27.92 -3.42 -6.12
N GLY A 88 -26.77 -3.91 -5.67
CA GLY A 88 -26.69 -5.12 -4.84
C GLY A 88 -25.35 -5.26 -4.11
N SER A 89 -25.26 -6.27 -3.25
CA SER A 89 -24.02 -6.67 -2.58
C SER A 89 -23.52 -8.01 -3.10
N LEU A 90 -22.20 -8.12 -3.23
CA LEU A 90 -21.43 -9.34 -3.45
C LEU A 90 -20.84 -9.72 -2.09
N GLU A 91 -21.51 -10.63 -1.40
CA GLU A 91 -21.17 -11.05 -0.04
C GLU A 91 -20.42 -12.37 -0.03
N GLU A 92 -19.88 -12.75 1.13
CA GLU A 92 -19.09 -13.99 1.31
C GLU A 92 -19.79 -15.22 0.74
N PHE A 93 -21.11 -15.34 0.95
CA PHE A 93 -21.92 -16.47 0.48
C PHE A 93 -22.64 -16.22 -0.85
N THR A 94 -22.79 -14.96 -1.27
CA THR A 94 -23.47 -14.53 -2.50
C THR A 94 -22.50 -13.75 -3.40
N PRO A 95 -21.55 -14.42 -4.06
CA PRO A 95 -20.47 -13.78 -4.81
C PRO A 95 -20.87 -13.39 -6.25
N VAL A 96 -22.16 -13.50 -6.58
CA VAL A 96 -22.71 -13.15 -7.89
C VAL A 96 -23.97 -12.32 -7.68
N TYR A 97 -24.02 -11.17 -8.34
CA TYR A 97 -25.17 -10.30 -8.43
C TYR A 97 -25.79 -10.43 -9.82
N LEU A 98 -26.98 -11.01 -9.90
CA LEU A 98 -27.77 -11.14 -11.12
C LEU A 98 -28.86 -10.08 -11.14
N THR A 99 -29.01 -9.39 -12.27
CA THR A 99 -30.06 -8.38 -12.43
C THR A 99 -30.60 -8.35 -13.86
N ASP A 100 -31.92 -8.33 -13.99
CA ASP A 100 -32.61 -8.17 -15.26
C ASP A 100 -32.74 -6.68 -15.58
N ILE A 101 -31.87 -6.19 -16.48
CA ILE A 101 -31.97 -4.83 -17.04
C ILE A 101 -32.35 -4.91 -18.53
N PRO A 102 -33.04 -3.89 -19.08
CA PRO A 102 -33.31 -3.79 -20.51
C PRO A 102 -32.02 -3.84 -21.35
N ALA A 103 -32.19 -4.10 -22.64
CA ALA A 103 -31.12 -3.84 -23.59
C ALA A 103 -30.74 -2.35 -23.58
N GLY A 104 -29.44 -2.06 -23.67
CA GLY A 104 -28.94 -0.70 -23.56
C GLY A 104 -27.51 -0.62 -23.04
N PHE A 105 -27.06 0.61 -22.83
CA PHE A 105 -25.72 0.94 -22.36
C PHE A 105 -25.76 1.51 -20.95
N TYR A 106 -24.85 1.03 -20.12
CA TYR A 106 -24.85 1.23 -18.68
C TYR A 106 -23.47 1.58 -18.16
N HIS A 107 -23.45 2.47 -17.17
CA HIS A 107 -22.30 2.65 -16.28
C HIS A 107 -22.44 1.68 -15.10
N ILE A 108 -21.33 1.09 -14.68
CA ILE A 108 -21.25 0.24 -13.49
C ILE A 108 -20.09 0.70 -12.62
N SER A 109 -20.34 0.77 -11.31
CA SER A 109 -19.30 0.92 -10.30
C SER A 109 -19.41 -0.21 -9.27
N VAL A 110 -18.25 -0.70 -8.84
CA VAL A 110 -18.10 -1.66 -7.74
C VAL A 110 -17.17 -1.10 -6.66
N THR A 111 -17.09 -1.73 -5.49
CA THR A 111 -16.19 -1.29 -4.39
C THR A 111 -15.01 -2.24 -4.13
N GLY A 112 -14.85 -3.26 -4.96
CA GLY A 112 -13.82 -4.31 -4.90
C GLY A 112 -13.77 -5.05 -6.24
N ASP A 113 -12.70 -5.79 -6.50
CA ASP A 113 -12.49 -6.44 -7.80
C ASP A 113 -13.67 -7.32 -8.22
N ALA A 114 -14.24 -7.03 -9.40
CA ALA A 114 -15.36 -7.74 -9.97
C ALA A 114 -15.28 -7.82 -11.50
N GLY A 115 -16.05 -8.75 -12.07
CA GLY A 115 -16.21 -8.98 -13.50
C GLY A 115 -17.67 -8.88 -13.94
N VAL A 116 -17.91 -8.50 -15.19
CA VAL A 116 -19.27 -8.34 -15.74
C VAL A 116 -19.49 -9.28 -16.92
N LEU A 117 -20.47 -10.17 -16.80
CA LEU A 117 -21.00 -10.95 -17.91
C LEU A 117 -22.33 -10.32 -18.34
N VAL A 118 -22.47 -10.01 -19.62
CA VAL A 118 -23.66 -9.36 -20.20
C VAL A 118 -24.51 -10.36 -21.00
N GLY A 119 -25.80 -10.06 -21.23
CA GLY A 119 -26.70 -10.94 -21.99
C GLY A 119 -27.04 -12.28 -21.30
N VAL A 120 -26.98 -12.35 -19.98
CA VAL A 120 -27.04 -13.59 -19.19
C VAL A 120 -28.45 -13.92 -18.66
N SER A 121 -29.44 -14.00 -19.56
CA SER A 121 -30.79 -14.42 -19.14
C SER A 121 -30.85 -15.93 -18.82
N SER A 122 -31.86 -16.35 -18.06
CA SER A 122 -32.20 -17.77 -17.87
C SER A 122 -32.83 -18.43 -19.10
N ALA A 123 -33.16 -17.66 -20.13
CA ALA A 123 -33.67 -18.13 -21.41
C ALA A 123 -32.58 -18.22 -22.51
N PHE A 124 -31.40 -17.63 -22.30
CA PHE A 124 -30.26 -17.80 -23.21
C PHE A 124 -29.42 -18.99 -22.74
N THR A 125 -29.42 -20.04 -23.54
CA THR A 125 -28.96 -21.37 -23.10
C THR A 125 -27.45 -21.54 -23.16
N CYS A 126 -26.72 -20.75 -23.96
CA CYS A 126 -25.27 -20.88 -24.07
C CYS A 126 -24.57 -19.51 -24.17
N ASN A 127 -23.54 -19.24 -23.36
CA ASN A 127 -22.55 -18.16 -23.57
C ASN A 127 -21.10 -18.61 -23.21
N GLY A 128 -20.17 -18.65 -24.18
CA GLY A 128 -18.74 -18.91 -23.95
C GLY A 128 -17.91 -17.65 -23.67
N PHE A 129 -16.97 -17.71 -22.72
CA PHE A 129 -16.06 -16.60 -22.37
C PHE A 129 -14.80 -17.04 -21.61
N TYR A 130 -13.76 -16.20 -21.65
CA TYR A 130 -12.64 -16.24 -20.70
C TYR A 130 -12.92 -15.37 -19.50
N HIS A 131 -12.42 -15.77 -18.34
CA HIS A 131 -12.39 -14.91 -17.16
C HIS A 131 -11.23 -13.93 -17.23
N TYR A 132 -11.54 -12.65 -17.05
CA TYR A 132 -10.57 -11.57 -16.86
C TYR A 132 -10.76 -10.97 -15.47
N ARG A 133 -9.70 -10.42 -14.91
CA ARG A 133 -9.73 -9.60 -13.69
C ARG A 133 -10.37 -8.24 -13.98
N SER A 134 -10.77 -7.54 -12.93
CA SER A 134 -11.22 -6.12 -12.97
C SER A 134 -10.26 -5.22 -13.73
N ASN A 135 -8.95 -5.46 -13.64
CA ASN A 135 -7.90 -4.71 -14.33
C ASN A 135 -7.69 -5.09 -15.82
N GLY A 136 -8.60 -5.88 -16.41
CA GLY A 136 -8.53 -6.33 -17.81
C GLY A 136 -7.47 -7.39 -18.12
N GLU A 137 -6.65 -7.82 -17.16
CA GLU A 137 -5.75 -8.96 -17.35
C GLU A 137 -6.56 -10.26 -17.44
N ALA A 138 -6.22 -11.15 -18.36
CA ALA A 138 -6.73 -12.51 -18.29
C ALA A 138 -6.31 -13.13 -16.94
N TYR A 139 -7.23 -13.81 -16.25
CA TYR A 139 -6.86 -14.61 -15.08
C TYR A 139 -5.86 -15.68 -15.59
N GLY A 140 -4.57 -15.49 -15.30
CA GLY A 140 -3.51 -16.20 -16.00
C GLY A 140 -2.07 -15.72 -15.80
N ASN A 141 -1.79 -14.83 -14.83
CA ASN A 141 -0.42 -14.42 -14.44
C ASN A 141 -0.12 -14.49 -12.92
N SER A 142 -1.00 -15.11 -12.11
CA SER A 142 -0.86 -15.13 -10.64
C SER A 142 -1.03 -16.54 -10.08
N ALA A 143 -0.12 -16.95 -9.18
CA ALA A 143 -0.11 -18.26 -8.52
C ALA A 143 -1.01 -18.34 -7.27
N LEU A 144 -2.01 -17.46 -7.16
CA LEU A 144 -2.96 -17.42 -6.04
C LEU A 144 -4.32 -17.97 -6.47
N GLY A 145 -5.03 -18.55 -5.50
CA GLY A 145 -6.34 -19.19 -5.70
C GLY A 145 -7.30 -18.30 -6.48
N SER A 146 -7.70 -18.77 -7.66
CA SER A 146 -8.46 -18.00 -8.63
C SER A 146 -9.89 -18.55 -8.69
N LEU A 147 -10.88 -17.69 -8.46
CA LEU A 147 -12.30 -18.06 -8.45
C LEU A 147 -12.95 -17.77 -9.80
N PHE A 148 -13.35 -18.82 -10.49
CA PHE A 148 -14.07 -18.81 -11.75
C PHE A 148 -15.55 -19.13 -11.48
N TYR A 149 -16.43 -18.53 -12.28
CA TYR A 149 -17.89 -18.66 -12.18
C TYR A 149 -18.44 -19.18 -13.50
N ILE A 150 -19.33 -20.17 -13.40
CA ILE A 150 -19.80 -20.92 -14.56
C ILE A 150 -21.31 -21.00 -14.47
N ARG A 151 -21.94 -20.74 -15.61
CA ARG A 151 -23.33 -21.08 -15.84
C ARG A 151 -23.35 -22.19 -16.86
N GLY A 152 -23.48 -23.43 -16.39
CA GLY A 152 -23.95 -24.51 -17.24
C GLY A 152 -25.46 -24.39 -17.38
N THR A 153 -25.95 -24.45 -18.62
CA THR A 153 -27.39 -24.43 -18.90
C THR A 153 -27.77 -25.67 -19.71
N GLY A 154 -28.94 -26.24 -19.41
CA GLY A 154 -29.38 -27.48 -20.04
C GLY A 154 -29.60 -27.30 -21.54
N GLY A 155 -28.92 -28.11 -22.36
CA GLY A 155 -29.05 -28.12 -23.82
C GLY A 155 -27.81 -27.65 -24.59
N CYS A 156 -26.73 -27.26 -23.92
CA CYS A 156 -25.49 -26.81 -24.55
C CYS A 156 -24.27 -27.64 -24.10
N ASP A 157 -23.11 -27.42 -24.72
CA ASP A 157 -21.99 -28.38 -24.73
C ASP A 157 -21.24 -28.47 -23.39
N ASN A 158 -21.51 -27.54 -22.44
CA ASN A 158 -21.11 -27.57 -21.02
C ASN A 158 -19.66 -28.04 -20.81
N LYS A 159 -18.70 -27.36 -21.44
CA LYS A 159 -17.28 -27.68 -21.38
C LYS A 159 -16.47 -26.57 -20.71
N MET A 160 -15.49 -27.00 -19.94
CA MET A 160 -14.48 -26.14 -19.38
C MET A 160 -13.11 -26.64 -19.77
N LEU A 161 -12.24 -25.71 -20.15
CA LEU A 161 -10.88 -26.01 -20.54
C LEU A 161 -9.93 -25.16 -19.70
N VAL A 162 -9.13 -25.84 -18.87
CA VAL A 162 -8.06 -25.24 -18.08
C VAL A 162 -6.75 -25.51 -18.81
N PHE A 163 -6.04 -24.45 -19.15
CA PHE A 163 -4.75 -24.51 -19.81
C PHE A 163 -3.65 -24.06 -18.85
N SER A 164 -2.50 -24.72 -18.86
CA SER A 164 -1.32 -24.26 -18.12
C SER A 164 -0.28 -23.69 -19.07
N PRO A 165 -0.24 -22.36 -19.28
CA PRO A 165 0.70 -21.75 -20.19
C PRO A 165 2.18 -21.95 -19.83
N GLN A 166 2.53 -22.05 -18.55
CA GLN A 166 3.90 -22.18 -18.05
C GLN A 166 4.41 -23.63 -17.89
N GLY A 167 3.65 -24.63 -18.37
CA GLY A 167 3.97 -26.04 -18.10
C GLY A 167 3.42 -26.48 -16.74
N ALA A 168 4.20 -27.20 -15.95
CA ALA A 168 3.70 -27.94 -14.78
C ALA A 168 2.82 -27.14 -13.79
N SER A 169 1.51 -27.24 -13.96
CA SER A 169 0.50 -26.77 -13.02
C SER A 169 -0.26 -27.95 -12.44
N GLN A 170 -0.21 -28.08 -11.12
CA GLN A 170 -1.11 -28.95 -10.36
C GLN A 170 -2.09 -28.09 -9.57
N GLY A 171 -3.33 -28.55 -9.46
CA GLY A 171 -4.39 -27.78 -8.83
C GLY A 171 -5.68 -28.57 -8.64
N GLY A 172 -6.59 -28.02 -7.84
CA GLY A 172 -7.88 -28.63 -7.51
C GLY A 172 -9.06 -27.77 -7.97
N THR A 173 -10.16 -28.42 -8.37
CA THR A 173 -11.47 -27.78 -8.62
C THR A 173 -12.39 -27.86 -7.41
N CYS A 174 -13.43 -27.02 -7.38
CA CYS A 174 -14.45 -27.03 -6.35
C CYS A 174 -15.81 -26.69 -6.95
N CYS A 175 -16.76 -27.64 -6.93
CA CYS A 175 -17.96 -27.60 -7.78
C CYS A 175 -19.24 -27.11 -7.09
N ASP A 176 -19.27 -26.98 -5.76
CA ASP A 176 -20.45 -26.56 -5.00
C ASP A 176 -20.37 -25.06 -4.63
N THR A 177 -21.51 -24.39 -4.75
CA THR A 177 -21.80 -23.06 -4.17
C THR A 177 -21.50 -22.93 -2.67
N LEU A 178 -21.46 -24.03 -1.91
CA LEU A 178 -21.23 -24.05 -0.46
C LEU A 178 -19.94 -24.77 -0.03
N CYS A 179 -19.19 -25.41 -0.96
CA CYS A 179 -17.92 -26.05 -0.61
C CYS A 179 -16.86 -24.97 -0.30
N ILE A 180 -16.55 -24.79 0.98
CA ILE A 180 -15.40 -23.99 1.47
C ILE A 180 -14.09 -24.81 1.33
N GLU A 181 -14.20 -26.14 1.31
CA GLU A 181 -13.09 -27.07 1.06
C GLU A 181 -13.09 -27.54 -0.41
N PHE A 182 -11.92 -27.79 -0.99
CA PHE A 182 -11.81 -28.15 -2.42
C PHE A 182 -12.39 -29.54 -2.71
N CYS A 183 -13.60 -29.54 -3.25
CA CYS A 183 -14.40 -30.73 -3.55
C CYS A 183 -13.96 -31.49 -4.82
N GLY A 184 -12.68 -31.85 -4.91
CA GLY A 184 -12.30 -33.22 -5.26
C GLY A 184 -11.77 -33.56 -6.67
N ILE A 185 -11.49 -32.62 -7.58
CA ILE A 185 -10.85 -32.97 -8.87
C ILE A 185 -9.49 -32.30 -9.03
N SER A 186 -8.42 -33.10 -9.02
CA SER A 186 -7.07 -32.63 -9.30
C SER A 186 -6.75 -32.72 -10.80
N PHE A 187 -6.07 -31.70 -11.32
CA PHE A 187 -5.39 -31.75 -12.62
C PHE A 187 -3.88 -31.66 -12.43
N ASP A 188 -3.14 -32.24 -13.37
CA ASP A 188 -1.69 -32.06 -13.53
C ASP A 188 -1.41 -31.77 -15.01
N LEU A 189 -0.87 -30.59 -15.28
CA LEU A 189 -0.57 -30.09 -16.61
C LEU A 189 0.95 -29.92 -16.77
N GLY A 190 1.71 -31.00 -16.60
CA GLY A 190 3.17 -31.06 -16.74
C GLY A 190 3.78 -30.50 -18.05
N ASN A 191 2.97 -30.20 -19.07
CA ASN A 191 3.40 -29.75 -20.40
C ASN A 191 2.48 -28.62 -20.90
N PRO A 192 3.01 -27.51 -21.47
CA PRO A 192 2.23 -26.34 -21.91
C PRO A 192 1.32 -26.56 -23.14
N ASP A 193 1.36 -27.76 -23.73
CA ASP A 193 0.43 -28.23 -24.78
C ASP A 193 -0.67 -29.16 -24.25
N LEU A 194 -0.66 -29.49 -22.95
CA LEU A 194 -1.77 -30.17 -22.30
C LEU A 194 -2.86 -29.19 -21.86
N PHE A 195 -4.08 -29.69 -21.79
CA PHE A 195 -5.24 -29.02 -21.22
C PHE A 195 -6.01 -30.01 -20.34
N TYR A 196 -6.69 -29.49 -19.33
CA TYR A 196 -7.61 -30.26 -18.51
C TYR A 196 -9.04 -29.89 -18.92
N GLN A 197 -9.84 -30.89 -19.27
CA GLN A 197 -11.25 -30.72 -19.62
C GLN A 197 -12.16 -31.19 -18.49
N TRP A 198 -13.13 -30.35 -18.13
CA TRP A 198 -14.19 -30.68 -17.19
C TRP A 198 -15.57 -30.35 -17.78
N SER A 199 -16.60 -31.07 -17.35
CA SER A 199 -17.99 -30.83 -17.72
C SER A 199 -18.86 -30.82 -16.46
N PRO A 200 -19.40 -29.66 -16.04
CA PRO A 200 -20.19 -29.53 -14.81
C PRO A 200 -21.59 -30.19 -14.88
N GLY A 201 -22.09 -30.50 -16.07
CA GLY A 201 -23.50 -30.83 -16.29
C GLY A 201 -24.40 -29.59 -16.19
N ASP A 202 -25.70 -29.79 -15.99
CA ASP A 202 -26.74 -28.73 -16.00
C ASP A 202 -26.75 -27.86 -14.72
N LEU A 203 -25.57 -27.56 -14.16
CA LEU A 203 -25.43 -26.83 -12.89
C LEU A 203 -24.77 -25.46 -13.08
N LEU A 204 -25.36 -24.45 -12.43
CA LEU A 204 -24.67 -23.22 -12.05
C LEU A 204 -23.59 -23.56 -11.02
N GLY A 205 -22.35 -23.63 -11.48
CA GLY A 205 -21.20 -24.08 -10.71
C GLY A 205 -20.25 -22.93 -10.40
N ARG A 206 -19.66 -22.95 -9.20
CA ARG A 206 -18.38 -22.27 -8.97
C ARG A 206 -17.26 -23.20 -9.46
N LEU A 207 -16.11 -22.62 -9.77
CA LEU A 207 -14.86 -23.33 -9.97
C LEU A 207 -13.76 -22.49 -9.34
N GLY A 208 -13.36 -22.83 -8.12
CA GLY A 208 -12.03 -22.43 -7.66
C GLY A 208 -11.00 -23.22 -8.44
N VAL A 209 -10.04 -22.57 -9.09
CA VAL A 209 -8.76 -23.20 -9.46
C VAL A 209 -7.68 -22.62 -8.57
N ASN A 210 -7.18 -23.44 -7.65
CA ASN A 210 -5.94 -23.16 -6.95
C ASN A 210 -4.81 -23.86 -7.69
N SER A 211 -3.85 -23.10 -8.22
CA SER A 211 -2.66 -23.66 -8.85
C SER A 211 -1.41 -22.87 -8.48
N GLY A 212 -0.30 -23.58 -8.28
CA GLY A 212 1.00 -22.97 -7.97
C GLY A 212 1.66 -22.26 -9.16
N SER A 213 1.02 -22.26 -10.32
CA SER A 213 1.44 -21.53 -11.52
C SER A 213 0.21 -20.96 -12.23
N PRO A 214 0.39 -19.97 -13.13
CA PRO A 214 -0.73 -19.31 -13.77
C PRO A 214 -1.43 -20.22 -14.78
N VAL A 215 -2.77 -20.17 -14.83
CA VAL A 215 -3.63 -20.97 -15.72
C VAL A 215 -4.58 -20.07 -16.49
N GLN A 216 -4.88 -20.39 -17.76
CA GLN A 216 -5.99 -19.77 -18.50
C GLN A 216 -7.23 -20.67 -18.41
N VAL A 217 -8.39 -20.12 -18.09
CA VAL A 217 -9.65 -20.87 -18.00
C VAL A 217 -10.66 -20.35 -19.02
N LEU A 218 -11.06 -21.23 -19.93
CA LEU A 218 -12.15 -21.01 -20.88
C LEU A 218 -13.41 -21.71 -20.36
N ALA A 219 -14.43 -20.93 -20.03
CA ALA A 219 -15.79 -21.44 -19.87
C ALA A 219 -16.42 -21.48 -21.26
N ARG A 220 -16.67 -22.67 -21.80
CA ARG A 220 -17.15 -22.85 -23.17
C ARG A 220 -18.59 -23.34 -23.18
N ASP A 221 -19.44 -22.48 -23.73
CA ASP A 221 -20.85 -22.79 -23.90
C ASP A 221 -21.41 -22.02 -25.11
N GLY A 222 -21.06 -22.42 -26.34
CA GLY A 222 -21.59 -21.79 -27.56
C GLY A 222 -21.11 -20.35 -27.86
N GLY A 223 -21.15 -19.97 -29.14
CA GLY A 223 -21.07 -18.57 -29.61
C GLY A 223 -19.69 -17.91 -29.63
N GLY A 224 -19.66 -16.65 -30.05
CA GLY A 224 -18.45 -15.89 -30.33
C GLY A 224 -17.69 -15.38 -29.10
N TYR A 225 -16.36 -15.44 -29.15
CA TYR A 225 -15.46 -14.90 -28.12
C TYR A 225 -14.07 -14.54 -28.69
N PHE A 226 -13.40 -13.58 -28.05
CA PHE A 226 -11.98 -13.29 -28.31
C PHE A 226 -11.08 -14.06 -27.33
N VAL A 227 -9.91 -14.47 -27.83
CA VAL A 227 -8.96 -15.30 -27.08
C VAL A 227 -7.86 -14.40 -26.51
N PRO A 228 -7.66 -14.36 -25.18
CA PRO A 228 -6.59 -13.58 -24.59
C PRO A 228 -5.22 -14.16 -24.98
N PRO A 229 -4.25 -13.31 -25.39
CA PRO A 229 -2.88 -13.74 -25.54
C PRO A 229 -2.31 -14.13 -24.18
N TYR A 230 -1.59 -15.25 -24.13
CA TYR A 230 -0.62 -15.52 -23.09
C TYR A 230 0.78 -15.18 -23.60
N THR A 231 1.53 -14.35 -22.87
CA THR A 231 2.92 -14.05 -23.20
C THR A 231 3.74 -13.73 -21.97
N GLU A 232 4.84 -14.46 -21.74
CA GLU A 232 5.87 -14.02 -20.79
C GLU A 232 6.67 -12.84 -21.35
N ASP A 233 7.32 -12.06 -20.50
CA ASP A 233 8.21 -10.98 -20.95
C ASP A 233 9.50 -11.48 -21.60
N SER A 234 9.84 -12.74 -21.36
CA SER A 234 10.92 -13.49 -22.01
C SER A 234 10.60 -13.90 -23.47
N PHE A 235 9.33 -13.88 -23.88
CA PHE A 235 8.87 -14.44 -25.16
C PHE A 235 8.64 -13.40 -26.25
N THR A 236 9.11 -13.70 -27.46
CA THR A 236 8.83 -12.91 -28.68
C THR A 236 7.42 -13.13 -29.23
N ASP A 237 6.76 -14.21 -28.82
CA ASP A 237 5.51 -14.70 -29.39
C ASP A 237 4.42 -14.82 -28.32
N SER A 238 3.22 -14.38 -28.66
CA SER A 238 1.98 -14.66 -27.92
C SER A 238 1.41 -16.03 -28.29
N PHE A 239 0.82 -16.69 -27.30
CA PHE A 239 0.12 -17.97 -27.44
C PHE A 239 -1.36 -17.81 -27.09
N TYR A 240 -2.24 -18.25 -27.97
CA TYR A 240 -3.69 -18.17 -27.82
C TYR A 240 -4.24 -19.61 -27.75
N ARG A 241 -4.69 -20.05 -26.56
CA ARG A 241 -5.20 -21.41 -26.34
C ARG A 241 -6.72 -21.38 -26.25
N THR A 242 -7.40 -22.06 -27.17
CA THR A 242 -8.83 -21.86 -27.46
C THR A 242 -9.53 -23.15 -27.88
N TYR A 243 -10.82 -23.08 -28.16
CA TYR A 243 -11.65 -24.21 -28.59
C TYR A 243 -12.58 -23.83 -29.74
N GLN A 244 -12.56 -24.63 -30.79
CA GLN A 244 -13.40 -24.44 -31.96
C GLN A 244 -14.40 -25.59 -32.07
N GLU A 245 -15.67 -25.24 -32.17
CA GLU A 245 -16.76 -26.17 -32.46
C GLU A 245 -17.08 -26.25 -33.96
N TYR A 246 -18.04 -27.13 -34.26
CA TYR A 246 -18.67 -27.23 -35.56
C TYR A 246 -19.26 -25.88 -36.00
N ARG A 247 -18.97 -25.44 -37.24
CA ARG A 247 -19.39 -24.16 -37.84
C ARG A 247 -18.85 -22.87 -37.20
N GLU A 248 -17.85 -22.97 -36.31
CA GLU A 248 -17.14 -21.79 -35.82
C GLU A 248 -15.91 -21.49 -36.67
N HIS A 249 -15.53 -20.23 -36.76
CA HIS A 249 -14.39 -19.74 -37.50
C HIS A 249 -13.36 -19.21 -36.50
N LEU A 250 -12.22 -19.89 -36.39
CA LEU A 250 -11.04 -19.32 -35.74
C LEU A 250 -10.45 -18.27 -36.68
N ASN A 251 -10.39 -17.01 -36.24
CA ASN A 251 -9.79 -15.91 -36.99
C ASN A 251 -8.49 -15.46 -36.29
N VAL A 252 -7.45 -15.24 -37.08
CA VAL A 252 -6.17 -14.67 -36.64
C VAL A 252 -6.00 -13.35 -37.37
N HIS A 253 -6.16 -12.24 -36.66
CA HIS A 253 -6.16 -10.87 -37.20
C HIS A 253 -4.77 -10.24 -37.04
N SER A 254 -4.20 -9.73 -38.13
CA SER A 254 -2.88 -9.10 -38.11
C SER A 254 -2.94 -7.58 -38.10
N PHE A 255 -2.23 -6.94 -37.17
CA PHE A 255 -2.14 -5.48 -37.05
C PHE A 255 -0.90 -4.91 -37.76
N ALA A 256 0.07 -5.75 -38.10
CA ALA A 256 1.35 -5.38 -38.70
C ALA A 256 1.66 -6.22 -39.94
N ASP A 257 2.65 -5.78 -40.72
CA ASP A 257 3.17 -6.55 -41.84
C ASP A 257 4.08 -7.71 -41.37
N ASP A 258 4.19 -8.72 -42.23
CA ASP A 258 5.00 -9.93 -42.05
C ASP A 258 4.77 -10.69 -40.73
N VAL A 259 3.53 -10.71 -40.23
CA VAL A 259 3.13 -11.46 -39.03
C VAL A 259 3.01 -12.94 -39.35
N THR A 260 3.98 -13.73 -38.90
CA THR A 260 3.94 -15.19 -38.99
C THR A 260 2.96 -15.78 -37.98
N PHE A 261 2.19 -16.80 -38.37
CA PHE A 261 1.32 -17.52 -37.45
C PHE A 261 1.41 -19.04 -37.65
N GLU A 262 1.08 -19.77 -36.59
CA GLU A 262 0.96 -21.23 -36.57
C GLU A 262 -0.26 -21.63 -35.74
N VAL A 263 -1.14 -22.48 -36.29
CA VAL A 263 -2.29 -23.07 -35.60
C VAL A 263 -2.04 -24.56 -35.39
N ARG A 264 -2.13 -25.03 -34.15
CA ARG A 264 -2.00 -26.44 -33.76
C ARG A 264 -3.28 -26.98 -33.12
N SER A 265 -3.57 -28.25 -33.35
CA SER A 265 -4.49 -29.06 -32.53
C SER A 265 -3.75 -29.62 -31.32
N LEU A 266 -4.36 -29.53 -30.14
CA LEU A 266 -3.85 -30.11 -28.88
C LEU A 266 -4.47 -31.50 -28.57
N HIS A 267 -5.34 -32.03 -29.43
CA HIS A 267 -6.19 -33.19 -29.15
C HIS A 267 -5.51 -34.57 -29.32
N SER A 268 -4.17 -34.61 -29.33
CA SER A 268 -3.38 -35.83 -29.55
C SER A 268 -2.07 -35.78 -28.75
N ASP A 269 -1.53 -36.95 -28.37
CA ASP A 269 -0.26 -37.13 -27.64
C ASP A 269 0.95 -36.41 -28.28
N SER A 270 0.81 -35.96 -29.51
CA SER A 270 1.70 -35.01 -30.17
C SER A 270 0.85 -33.95 -30.89
N PRO A 271 1.03 -32.65 -30.59
CA PRO A 271 0.27 -31.57 -31.24
C PRO A 271 0.48 -31.51 -32.75
N ILE A 272 -0.61 -31.44 -33.51
CA ILE A 272 -0.58 -31.44 -34.99
C ILE A 272 -0.70 -30.02 -35.50
N VAL A 273 0.24 -29.58 -36.33
CA VAL A 273 0.13 -28.30 -37.07
C VAL A 273 -0.99 -28.40 -38.10
N LEU A 274 -2.02 -27.56 -37.97
CA LEU A 274 -3.17 -27.48 -38.87
C LEU A 274 -2.97 -26.45 -39.98
N ALA A 275 -2.31 -25.33 -39.65
CA ALA A 275 -2.03 -24.24 -40.58
C ALA A 275 -0.79 -23.44 -40.14
N THR A 276 -0.07 -22.89 -41.11
CA THR A 276 0.95 -21.86 -40.92
C THR A 276 0.84 -20.84 -42.05
N GLY A 277 1.32 -19.62 -41.81
CA GLY A 277 1.37 -18.60 -42.85
C GLY A 277 2.01 -17.30 -42.37
N THR A 278 1.99 -16.31 -43.25
CA THR A 278 2.40 -14.93 -42.97
C THR A 278 1.28 -14.00 -43.42
N LEU A 279 0.88 -13.08 -42.55
CA LEU A 279 -0.15 -12.09 -42.78
C LEU A 279 0.46 -10.68 -42.90
N GLN A 280 -0.08 -9.89 -43.80
CA GLN A 280 0.17 -8.45 -43.88
C GLN A 280 -0.80 -7.67 -42.97
N SER A 281 -0.54 -6.39 -42.72
CA SER A 281 -1.40 -5.57 -41.86
C SER A 281 -2.84 -5.55 -42.37
N GLY A 282 -3.81 -5.68 -41.46
CA GLY A 282 -5.23 -5.75 -41.78
C GLY A 282 -5.71 -7.11 -42.33
N GLN A 283 -4.81 -8.02 -42.71
CA GLN A 283 -5.21 -9.35 -43.15
C GLN A 283 -5.68 -10.21 -41.98
N THR A 284 -6.58 -11.14 -42.28
CA THR A 284 -7.08 -12.14 -41.33
C THR A 284 -7.00 -13.53 -41.95
N PHE A 285 -6.33 -14.45 -41.27
CA PHE A 285 -6.46 -15.87 -41.58
C PHE A 285 -7.73 -16.41 -40.91
N THR A 286 -8.58 -17.10 -41.67
CA THR A 286 -9.76 -17.81 -41.15
C THR A 286 -9.52 -19.31 -41.27
N TYR A 287 -9.63 -20.04 -40.17
CA TYR A 287 -9.70 -21.50 -40.16
C TYR A 287 -11.14 -21.92 -39.89
N GLU A 288 -11.80 -22.51 -40.90
CA GLU A 288 -13.21 -22.90 -40.82
C GLU A 288 -13.40 -24.23 -40.06
N GLY A 289 -14.38 -24.27 -39.16
CA GLY A 289 -14.80 -25.50 -38.49
C GLY A 289 -15.51 -26.43 -39.47
N GLY A 290 -14.87 -27.53 -39.84
CA GLY A 290 -15.32 -28.42 -40.93
C GLY A 290 -16.65 -29.13 -40.71
N ASP A 291 -17.19 -29.76 -41.77
CA ASP A 291 -18.58 -30.24 -41.89
C ASP A 291 -19.08 -31.34 -40.93
N SER A 292 -18.22 -31.82 -40.01
CA SER A 292 -18.56 -32.88 -39.05
C SER A 292 -18.22 -32.45 -37.63
N GLY A 293 -18.86 -33.04 -36.61
CA GLY A 293 -18.75 -32.70 -35.18
C GLY A 293 -17.39 -32.98 -34.53
N ILE A 294 -16.30 -32.55 -35.19
CA ILE A 294 -14.93 -32.60 -34.71
C ILE A 294 -14.68 -31.30 -33.96
N HIS A 295 -14.89 -31.34 -32.66
CA HIS A 295 -14.49 -30.27 -31.76
C HIS A 295 -12.97 -30.27 -31.61
N ARG A 296 -12.36 -29.08 -31.51
CA ARG A 296 -10.88 -28.98 -31.45
C ARG A 296 -10.43 -28.02 -30.39
N VAL A 297 -9.58 -28.50 -29.49
CA VAL A 297 -8.75 -27.64 -28.64
C VAL A 297 -7.54 -27.20 -29.45
N LEU A 298 -7.34 -25.90 -29.58
CA LEU A 298 -6.38 -25.27 -30.48
C LEU A 298 -5.37 -24.40 -29.72
N LYS A 299 -4.17 -24.28 -30.29
CA LYS A 299 -3.14 -23.33 -29.88
C LYS A 299 -2.68 -22.55 -31.10
N VAL A 300 -2.84 -21.23 -31.06
CA VAL A 300 -2.24 -20.31 -32.04
C VAL A 300 -0.96 -19.73 -31.45
N ARG A 301 0.09 -19.62 -32.26
CA ARG A 301 1.33 -18.90 -31.96
C ARG A 301 1.50 -17.78 -32.99
N ALA A 302 1.75 -16.55 -32.54
CA ALA A 302 2.05 -15.40 -33.39
C ALA A 302 2.90 -14.36 -32.61
N PRO A 303 3.66 -13.46 -33.26
CA PRO A 303 4.43 -12.41 -32.60
C PRO A 303 3.66 -11.57 -31.57
N LYS A 304 4.30 -11.27 -30.43
CA LYS A 304 3.76 -10.46 -29.31
C LYS A 304 3.35 -9.06 -29.79
N GLY A 305 2.17 -8.61 -29.37
CA GLY A 305 1.70 -7.23 -29.61
C GLY A 305 1.38 -6.89 -31.06
N LYS A 306 1.14 -7.89 -31.93
CA LYS A 306 0.88 -7.70 -33.38
C LYS A 306 -0.39 -8.40 -33.88
N THR A 307 -1.08 -9.15 -33.02
CA THR A 307 -2.11 -10.12 -33.43
C THR A 307 -3.24 -10.15 -32.42
N SER A 308 -4.49 -10.28 -32.87
CA SER A 308 -5.60 -10.72 -32.03
C SER A 308 -6.23 -11.99 -32.60
N VAL A 309 -6.81 -12.82 -31.74
CA VAL A 309 -7.42 -14.09 -32.13
C VAL A 309 -8.85 -14.13 -31.63
N SER A 310 -9.78 -14.53 -32.50
CA SER A 310 -11.18 -14.73 -32.16
C SER A 310 -11.68 -16.10 -32.61
N VAL A 311 -12.67 -16.63 -31.91
CA VAL A 311 -13.51 -17.72 -32.40
C VAL A 311 -14.90 -17.13 -32.52
N LEU A 312 -15.37 -16.95 -33.75
CA LEU A 312 -16.69 -16.36 -34.04
C LEU A 312 -17.52 -17.37 -34.83
N GLY A 313 -18.85 -17.30 -34.68
CA GLY A 313 -19.79 -18.06 -35.50
C GLY A 313 -19.54 -17.84 -37.00
N GLY A 314 -19.69 -18.90 -37.79
CA GLY A 314 -19.28 -18.94 -39.18
C GLY A 314 -20.12 -18.09 -40.15
N ALA A 315 -19.85 -18.27 -41.45
CA ALA A 315 -20.42 -17.44 -42.51
C ALA A 315 -21.90 -17.69 -42.83
N ASP A 316 -22.63 -18.49 -42.06
CA ASP A 316 -24.06 -18.77 -42.24
C ASP A 316 -24.92 -17.83 -41.36
N PRO A 317 -25.51 -16.74 -41.92
CA PRO A 317 -26.36 -15.82 -41.15
C PRO A 317 -27.66 -16.48 -40.66
N ALA A 318 -28.05 -17.65 -41.15
CA ALA A 318 -29.26 -18.32 -40.68
C ALA A 318 -29.18 -18.75 -39.19
N MET A 319 -27.97 -18.90 -38.63
CA MET A 319 -27.75 -19.49 -37.32
C MET A 319 -27.86 -18.50 -36.14
N ASN A 320 -27.83 -17.18 -36.35
CA ASN A 320 -27.94 -16.13 -35.30
C ASN A 320 -27.01 -16.35 -34.06
N SER A 321 -25.90 -17.07 -34.22
CA SER A 321 -25.10 -17.61 -33.09
C SER A 321 -23.97 -16.70 -32.63
N ASN A 322 -23.76 -15.55 -33.28
CA ASN A 322 -22.82 -14.54 -32.80
C ASN A 322 -23.50 -13.63 -31.77
N TYR A 323 -23.45 -14.12 -30.54
CA TYR A 323 -23.67 -13.34 -29.33
C TYR A 323 -22.74 -12.13 -29.25
N MET A 324 -23.15 -11.13 -28.46
CA MET A 324 -22.44 -9.88 -28.32
C MET A 324 -21.04 -10.09 -27.76
N THR A 325 -20.01 -9.87 -28.59
CA THR A 325 -18.62 -10.15 -28.27
C THR A 325 -17.80 -8.86 -28.26
N TYR A 326 -17.13 -8.54 -27.14
CA TYR A 326 -16.13 -7.48 -27.12
C TYR A 326 -14.85 -7.91 -27.82
N VAL A 327 -14.28 -6.98 -28.59
CA VAL A 327 -13.10 -7.17 -29.43
C VAL A 327 -11.83 -6.86 -28.63
N LEU A 328 -10.76 -7.61 -28.87
CA LEU A 328 -9.44 -7.33 -28.30
C LEU A 328 -8.55 -6.54 -29.28
N ASP A 329 -7.77 -5.61 -28.73
CA ASP A 329 -6.66 -4.97 -29.43
C ASP A 329 -5.52 -5.98 -29.73
N GLN A 330 -4.45 -5.51 -30.36
CA GLN A 330 -3.25 -6.32 -30.67
C GLN A 330 -2.47 -6.86 -29.46
N ASN A 331 -2.78 -6.39 -28.25
CA ASN A 331 -2.14 -6.76 -26.99
C ASN A 331 -3.03 -7.63 -26.09
N GLY A 332 -4.32 -7.79 -26.42
CA GLY A 332 -5.28 -8.51 -25.60
C GLY A 332 -6.11 -7.65 -24.64
N ASN A 333 -6.21 -6.34 -24.87
CA ASN A 333 -7.06 -5.42 -24.11
C ASN A 333 -8.44 -5.24 -24.77
N PHE A 334 -9.50 -5.11 -23.97
CA PHE A 334 -10.84 -4.70 -24.43
C PHE A 334 -11.01 -3.19 -24.65
N GLN A 335 -9.99 -2.41 -24.27
CA GLN A 335 -9.92 -0.96 -24.37
C GLN A 335 -8.60 -0.60 -25.07
N GLY A 336 -8.64 0.35 -26.01
CA GLY A 336 -7.48 0.78 -26.79
C GLY A 336 -7.88 1.62 -28.00
N THR A 337 -6.97 1.76 -28.97
CA THR A 337 -7.10 2.66 -30.14
C THR A 337 -7.09 1.98 -31.51
N ASP A 338 -6.78 0.68 -31.61
CA ASP A 338 -6.76 -0.06 -32.88
C ASP A 338 -7.28 -1.49 -32.65
N PHE A 339 -8.36 -1.85 -33.36
CA PHE A 339 -9.04 -3.13 -33.27
C PHE A 339 -9.27 -3.70 -34.66
N ILE A 340 -9.22 -5.04 -34.79
CA ILE A 340 -9.64 -5.73 -36.01
C ILE A 340 -10.67 -6.80 -35.61
N THR A 341 -11.80 -6.82 -36.32
CA THR A 341 -12.88 -7.78 -36.07
C THR A 341 -13.64 -8.12 -37.35
N ARG A 342 -14.52 -9.13 -37.27
CA ARG A 342 -15.44 -9.54 -38.33
C ARG A 342 -16.87 -9.26 -37.88
N SER A 343 -17.66 -8.56 -38.70
CA SER A 343 -19.10 -8.35 -38.44
C SER A 343 -19.97 -9.02 -39.52
N HIS A 344 -21.27 -9.08 -39.23
CA HIS A 344 -22.29 -9.78 -40.03
C HIS A 344 -23.25 -8.79 -40.69
N GLU A 345 -23.88 -9.22 -41.78
CA GLU A 345 -24.98 -8.50 -42.42
C GLU A 345 -26.21 -8.56 -41.51
N GLY A 346 -26.77 -7.41 -41.14
CA GLY A 346 -27.84 -7.31 -40.14
C GLY A 346 -27.39 -7.31 -38.67
N GLY A 347 -26.10 -7.53 -38.40
CA GLY A 347 -25.50 -7.39 -37.07
C GLY A 347 -25.18 -5.95 -36.66
N PHE A 348 -24.50 -5.79 -35.54
CA PHE A 348 -23.96 -4.52 -35.03
C PHE A 348 -22.45 -4.55 -34.88
N LEU A 349 -21.86 -3.36 -34.90
CA LEU A 349 -20.47 -3.05 -34.54
C LEU A 349 -20.57 -1.78 -33.69
N TYR A 350 -20.78 -1.98 -32.39
CA TYR A 350 -20.91 -0.88 -31.45
C TYR A 350 -19.53 -0.39 -31.04
N VAL A 351 -19.31 0.92 -31.14
CA VAL A 351 -18.13 1.59 -30.63
C VAL A 351 -18.54 2.57 -29.53
N THR A 352 -17.85 2.54 -28.40
CA THR A 352 -18.04 3.46 -27.27
C THR A 352 -16.89 4.44 -27.20
N GLY A 353 -17.18 5.76 -27.17
CA GLY A 353 -16.18 6.76 -26.80
C GLY A 353 -15.94 6.78 -25.29
N LEU A 354 -14.70 6.62 -24.83
CA LEU A 354 -14.35 6.70 -23.40
C LEU A 354 -13.85 8.09 -22.97
N GLN A 355 -13.70 9.01 -23.91
CA GLN A 355 -13.27 10.39 -23.70
C GLN A 355 -14.10 11.33 -24.59
N ASP A 356 -14.14 12.62 -24.26
CA ASP A 356 -14.79 13.64 -25.10
C ASP A 356 -13.99 13.87 -26.40
N ASP A 357 -14.69 14.19 -27.50
CA ASP A 357 -14.13 14.38 -28.84
C ASP A 357 -13.20 13.23 -29.35
N THR A 358 -13.52 11.96 -29.09
CA THR A 358 -12.81 10.80 -29.66
C THR A 358 -13.18 10.61 -31.13
N ALA A 359 -12.21 10.80 -32.03
CA ALA A 359 -12.37 10.56 -33.45
C ALA A 359 -12.17 9.06 -33.77
N VAL A 360 -13.22 8.42 -34.30
CA VAL A 360 -13.24 7.00 -34.67
C VAL A 360 -13.38 6.83 -36.18
N GLU A 361 -12.61 5.91 -36.75
CA GLU A 361 -12.70 5.48 -38.15
C GLU A 361 -12.92 3.96 -38.24
N VAL A 362 -13.85 3.53 -39.09
CA VAL A 362 -14.01 2.14 -39.51
C VAL A 362 -13.56 2.01 -40.96
N ARG A 363 -12.54 1.18 -41.19
CA ARG A 363 -11.92 0.93 -42.50
C ARG A 363 -12.05 -0.55 -42.88
N GLY A 364 -12.13 -0.84 -44.18
CA GLY A 364 -11.95 -2.21 -44.67
C GLY A 364 -10.54 -2.69 -44.34
N ALA A 365 -10.40 -3.77 -43.56
CA ALA A 365 -9.14 -4.05 -42.86
C ALA A 365 -7.93 -4.16 -43.81
N THR A 366 -8.04 -4.94 -44.89
CA THR A 366 -6.96 -5.08 -45.89
C THR A 366 -6.90 -3.94 -46.91
N SER A 367 -8.02 -3.24 -47.17
CA SER A 367 -8.07 -2.22 -48.23
C SER A 367 -7.80 -0.80 -47.73
N GLU A 368 -7.78 -0.61 -46.41
CA GLU A 368 -7.69 0.68 -45.69
C GLU A 368 -8.73 1.73 -46.16
N THR A 369 -9.74 1.30 -46.93
CA THR A 369 -10.82 2.14 -47.46
C THR A 369 -11.71 2.58 -46.31
N LEU A 370 -11.90 3.89 -46.16
CA LEU A 370 -12.78 4.45 -45.13
C LEU A 370 -14.24 4.11 -45.45
N MET A 371 -14.90 3.44 -44.50
CA MET A 371 -16.30 3.03 -44.60
C MET A 371 -17.22 3.93 -43.76
N SER A 372 -16.75 4.30 -42.57
CA SER A 372 -17.45 5.20 -41.64
C SER A 372 -16.43 5.98 -40.82
N ALA A 373 -16.77 7.21 -40.43
CA ALA A 373 -16.01 8.03 -39.50
C ALA A 373 -16.97 8.84 -38.63
N MET A 374 -16.61 9.04 -37.36
CA MET A 374 -17.46 9.71 -36.38
C MET A 374 -16.63 10.33 -35.26
N SER A 375 -17.10 11.42 -34.66
CA SER A 375 -16.59 11.88 -33.36
C SER A 375 -17.58 11.44 -32.27
N LEU A 376 -17.07 10.78 -31.24
CA LEU A 376 -17.82 10.29 -30.08
C LEU A 376 -17.34 11.03 -28.83
N ASN A 377 -18.28 11.48 -28.00
CA ASN A 377 -17.98 12.00 -26.66
C ASN A 377 -17.99 10.88 -25.61
N GLN A 378 -17.60 11.19 -24.37
CA GLN A 378 -17.54 10.21 -23.30
C GLN A 378 -18.92 9.60 -23.03
N GLY A 379 -19.00 8.27 -23.11
CA GLY A 379 -20.22 7.49 -22.96
C GLY A 379 -21.16 7.50 -24.18
N GLN A 380 -20.76 8.09 -25.32
CA GLN A 380 -21.52 7.96 -26.55
C GLN A 380 -21.27 6.60 -27.20
N LEU A 381 -22.35 5.90 -27.54
CA LEU A 381 -22.34 4.63 -28.25
C LEU A 381 -22.83 4.83 -29.67
N ALA A 382 -22.12 4.29 -30.67
CA ALA A 382 -22.55 4.33 -32.07
C ALA A 382 -22.50 2.95 -32.72
N ASN A 383 -23.51 2.59 -33.52
CA ASN A 383 -23.40 1.45 -34.43
C ASN A 383 -22.69 1.88 -35.70
N MET A 384 -21.42 1.50 -35.83
CA MET A 384 -20.59 1.82 -36.99
C MET A 384 -20.48 0.65 -37.99
N ASN A 385 -21.38 -0.35 -37.91
CA ASN A 385 -21.33 -1.54 -38.78
C ASN A 385 -21.53 -1.18 -40.27
N PRO A 386 -20.53 -1.41 -41.15
CA PRO A 386 -20.70 -1.18 -42.58
C PRO A 386 -21.44 -2.32 -43.31
N GLY A 387 -21.71 -3.43 -42.62
CA GLY A 387 -22.25 -4.68 -43.19
C GLY A 387 -21.30 -5.86 -42.95
N ALA A 388 -21.56 -7.00 -43.61
CA ALA A 388 -20.67 -8.16 -43.50
C ALA A 388 -19.25 -7.85 -44.01
N GLY A 389 -18.23 -8.14 -43.21
CA GLY A 389 -16.84 -7.90 -43.61
C GLY A 389 -15.84 -8.04 -42.47
N ILE A 390 -14.58 -7.71 -42.78
CA ILE A 390 -13.49 -7.62 -41.81
C ILE A 390 -13.06 -6.16 -41.75
N TRP A 391 -13.16 -5.59 -40.56
CA TRP A 391 -13.05 -4.16 -40.32
C TRP A 391 -11.92 -3.87 -39.37
N ARG A 392 -11.16 -2.82 -39.67
CA ARG A 392 -10.21 -2.20 -38.75
C ARG A 392 -10.86 -0.94 -38.19
N ILE A 393 -10.95 -0.86 -36.86
CA ILE A 393 -11.51 0.27 -36.13
C ILE A 393 -10.34 0.98 -35.47
N ARG A 394 -10.07 2.21 -35.89
CA ARG A 394 -9.04 3.07 -35.28
C ARG A 394 -9.68 4.25 -34.57
N ALA A 395 -9.03 4.72 -33.51
CA ALA A 395 -9.37 5.96 -32.84
C ALA A 395 -8.13 6.75 -32.42
N ASP A 396 -8.28 8.05 -32.19
CA ASP A 396 -7.22 8.92 -31.64
C ASP A 396 -7.09 8.80 -30.11
N LYS A 397 -8.15 8.32 -29.44
CA LYS A 397 -8.27 8.07 -28.00
C LYS A 397 -8.96 6.73 -27.77
N ASP A 398 -8.90 6.25 -26.53
CA ASP A 398 -9.44 4.94 -26.18
C ASP A 398 -10.95 4.79 -26.44
N ILE A 399 -11.28 3.62 -26.99
CA ILE A 399 -12.63 3.13 -27.24
C ILE A 399 -12.77 1.69 -26.74
N THR A 400 -14.02 1.24 -26.56
CA THR A 400 -14.35 -0.19 -26.56
C THR A 400 -15.15 -0.53 -27.81
N VAL A 401 -14.95 -1.76 -28.32
CA VAL A 401 -15.63 -2.25 -29.53
C VAL A 401 -16.35 -3.56 -29.22
N ALA A 402 -17.63 -3.65 -29.56
CA ALA A 402 -18.44 -4.87 -29.46
C ALA A 402 -19.06 -5.21 -30.83
N VAL A 403 -19.07 -6.51 -31.17
CA VAL A 403 -19.63 -7.03 -32.43
C VAL A 403 -20.61 -8.16 -32.15
N GLY A 404 -21.64 -8.32 -32.97
CA GLY A 404 -22.60 -9.43 -32.81
C GLY A 404 -23.87 -9.30 -33.64
N GLU A 405 -24.76 -10.29 -33.48
CA GLU A 405 -26.03 -10.42 -34.18
C GLU A 405 -27.03 -11.24 -33.33
N GLY A 406 -27.42 -10.77 -32.14
CA GLY A 406 -28.37 -11.51 -31.30
C GLY A 406 -28.47 -11.08 -29.84
N GLY A 407 -29.01 -11.99 -29.02
CA GLY A 407 -29.41 -11.72 -27.63
C GLY A 407 -28.51 -12.30 -26.52
N GLY A 408 -27.47 -13.07 -26.84
CA GLY A 408 -26.45 -13.51 -25.88
C GLY A 408 -25.33 -12.49 -25.71
N GLY A 409 -24.42 -12.70 -24.76
CA GLY A 409 -23.30 -11.78 -24.51
C GLY A 409 -22.09 -12.42 -23.84
N THR A 410 -20.94 -11.79 -24.05
CA THR A 410 -19.64 -12.22 -23.51
C THR A 410 -19.27 -11.49 -22.22
N PHE A 411 -18.16 -11.89 -21.62
CA PHE A 411 -17.61 -11.25 -20.44
C PHE A 411 -16.82 -9.99 -20.83
N ILE A 412 -17.06 -8.89 -20.11
CA ILE A 412 -16.26 -7.68 -20.12
C ILE A 412 -15.73 -7.42 -18.70
N PRO A 413 -14.41 -7.34 -18.50
CA PRO A 413 -13.87 -6.79 -17.27
C PRO A 413 -14.25 -5.31 -17.15
N LEU A 414 -14.32 -4.79 -15.93
CA LEU A 414 -14.43 -3.35 -15.72
C LEU A 414 -13.22 -2.63 -16.34
N THR A 415 -13.36 -1.33 -16.65
CA THR A 415 -12.45 -0.72 -17.63
C THR A 415 -11.02 -0.62 -17.11
N ARG A 416 -10.10 -1.14 -17.93
CA ARG A 416 -8.67 -1.07 -17.72
C ARG A 416 -8.16 0.32 -18.13
N ASN A 417 -8.09 1.25 -17.20
CA ASN A 417 -7.34 2.50 -17.39
C ASN A 417 -5.81 2.21 -17.40
N THR A 418 -5.29 1.65 -18.50
CA THR A 418 -3.85 1.37 -18.67
C THR A 418 -3.28 1.66 -20.05
N THR A 419 -3.95 2.46 -20.89
CA THR A 419 -3.14 3.28 -21.79
C THR A 419 -2.54 4.38 -20.94
N GLY A 420 -1.23 4.31 -20.70
CA GLY A 420 -0.45 5.20 -19.81
C GLY A 420 -0.26 6.62 -20.36
N THR A 421 -1.38 7.22 -20.77
CA THR A 421 -1.63 8.62 -21.05
C THR A 421 -3.08 8.86 -20.65
N THR A 422 -3.37 8.83 -19.34
CA THR A 422 -4.69 9.26 -18.90
C THR A 422 -4.80 10.78 -19.14
N PRO A 423 -5.98 11.32 -19.53
CA PRO A 423 -6.17 12.78 -19.60
C PRO A 423 -6.16 13.42 -18.21
N TYR A 424 -6.12 12.61 -17.16
CA TYR A 424 -5.94 13.05 -15.78
C TYR A 424 -4.45 13.06 -15.44
N PRO A 425 -3.99 14.10 -14.75
CA PRO A 425 -2.66 14.13 -14.14
C PRO A 425 -2.29 12.88 -13.31
N PRO A 426 -1.02 12.38 -13.34
CA PRO A 426 -0.60 11.17 -12.65
C PRO A 426 -0.95 11.15 -11.15
N VAL A 427 -1.54 10.07 -10.63
CA VAL A 427 -1.93 10.02 -9.22
C VAL A 427 -0.72 9.72 -8.33
N ILE A 428 -0.24 10.75 -7.61
CA ILE A 428 0.89 10.62 -6.69
C ILE A 428 0.43 10.12 -5.32
N VAL A 429 0.84 8.90 -4.94
CA VAL A 429 0.55 8.29 -3.64
C VAL A 429 1.83 7.89 -2.89
N GLY A 430 1.69 7.63 -1.58
CA GLY A 430 2.77 7.02 -0.79
C GLY A 430 4.04 7.87 -0.63
N VAL A 431 3.92 9.21 -0.69
CA VAL A 431 5.06 10.14 -0.48
C VAL A 431 5.72 9.86 0.88
N ARG A 432 7.00 9.49 0.83
CA ARG A 432 7.87 9.17 1.98
C ARG A 432 9.22 9.83 1.77
N TRP A 433 9.99 9.93 2.83
CA TRP A 433 11.36 10.43 2.75
C TRP A 433 12.28 9.74 3.74
N THR A 434 13.56 9.66 3.36
CA THR A 434 14.63 9.03 4.13
C THR A 434 15.85 9.96 4.15
N PRO A 435 16.51 10.16 5.31
CA PRO A 435 16.04 9.79 6.65
C PRO A 435 14.83 10.66 7.08
N TYR A 436 14.01 10.16 8.01
CA TYR A 436 12.83 10.88 8.51
C TYR A 436 13.18 12.23 9.18
N PHE A 437 14.39 12.31 9.75
CA PHE A 437 15.05 13.54 10.21
C PHE A 437 16.47 13.60 9.62
N PRO A 438 16.69 14.34 8.52
CA PRO A 438 18.02 14.63 7.99
C PRO A 438 18.89 15.35 9.01
N ARG A 439 20.21 15.17 8.90
CA ARG A 439 21.19 15.73 9.81
C ARG A 439 22.14 16.65 9.08
N THR A 440 22.72 17.62 9.76
CA THR A 440 23.72 18.51 9.14
C THR A 440 24.99 17.77 8.66
N SER A 441 25.33 16.62 9.25
CA SER A 441 26.43 15.73 8.82
C SER A 441 26.07 14.76 7.69
N ASP A 442 24.78 14.47 7.49
CA ASP A 442 24.23 13.74 6.34
C ASP A 442 23.23 14.67 5.63
N PRO A 443 23.73 15.64 4.84
CA PRO A 443 22.94 16.72 4.27
C PRO A 443 22.11 16.27 3.05
N SER A 444 21.66 15.01 3.07
CA SER A 444 20.85 14.36 2.05
C SER A 444 19.41 14.13 2.54
N LEU A 445 18.45 14.32 1.64
CA LEU A 445 17.05 13.99 1.85
C LEU A 445 16.53 13.33 0.59
N GLU A 446 16.30 12.02 0.66
CA GLU A 446 15.76 11.25 -0.44
C GLU A 446 14.24 11.18 -0.31
N VAL A 447 13.52 11.78 -1.26
CA VAL A 447 12.06 11.74 -1.34
C VAL A 447 11.66 10.63 -2.32
N ARG A 448 10.78 9.72 -1.87
CA ARG A 448 10.21 8.64 -2.68
C ARG A 448 8.71 8.75 -2.74
N PHE A 449 8.12 8.44 -3.89
CA PHE A 449 6.68 8.36 -4.07
C PHE A 449 6.31 7.35 -5.15
N LEU A 450 5.05 6.94 -5.18
CA LEU A 450 4.49 6.04 -6.20
C LEU A 450 3.60 6.83 -7.16
N THR A 451 3.52 6.36 -8.41
CA THR A 451 2.59 6.86 -9.43
C THR A 451 1.85 5.69 -10.08
N ASP A 452 0.59 5.91 -10.40
CA ASP A 452 -0.25 4.93 -11.12
C ASP A 452 0.18 4.73 -12.59
N GLU A 453 0.90 5.69 -13.18
CA GLU A 453 1.50 5.59 -14.52
C GLU A 453 2.98 6.00 -14.59
N ALA A 454 3.59 5.75 -15.76
CA ALA A 454 4.96 6.13 -16.09
C ALA A 454 5.08 7.64 -16.30
N CYS A 455 5.92 8.32 -15.52
CA CYS A 455 6.01 9.77 -15.49
C CYS A 455 7.45 10.31 -15.39
N ASN A 456 7.64 11.55 -15.81
CA ASN A 456 8.73 12.41 -15.39
C ASN A 456 8.41 12.98 -13.99
N ALA A 457 9.44 13.25 -13.19
CA ALA A 457 9.29 13.72 -11.82
C ALA A 457 10.20 14.92 -11.51
N LYS A 458 9.72 15.84 -10.67
CA LYS A 458 10.57 16.85 -10.01
C LYS A 458 10.03 17.24 -8.63
N LEU A 459 10.91 17.80 -7.82
CA LEU A 459 10.59 18.27 -6.48
C LEU A 459 10.61 19.79 -6.44
N HIS A 460 9.50 20.40 -6.00
CA HIS A 460 9.48 21.80 -5.59
C HIS A 460 9.82 21.86 -4.11
N PHE A 461 10.77 22.69 -3.72
CA PHE A 461 11.20 22.80 -2.33
C PHE A 461 11.58 24.23 -1.94
N LYS A 462 11.54 24.53 -0.65
CA LYS A 462 12.17 25.73 -0.08
C LYS A 462 12.80 25.42 1.26
N ILE A 463 13.85 26.15 1.57
CA ILE A 463 14.65 26.00 2.79
C ILE A 463 14.35 27.20 3.70
N GLY A 464 13.83 26.93 4.90
CA GLY A 464 13.43 27.95 5.87
C GLY A 464 12.38 28.92 5.32
N SER A 465 12.68 30.21 5.38
CA SER A 465 11.88 31.31 4.80
C SER A 465 12.25 31.68 3.36
N GLY A 466 13.15 30.92 2.72
CA GLY A 466 13.63 31.18 1.36
C GLY A 466 12.55 31.02 0.27
N PRO A 467 12.87 31.46 -0.97
CA PRO A 467 11.98 31.27 -2.11
C PRO A 467 11.83 29.78 -2.48
N TRP A 468 10.74 29.45 -3.18
CA TRP A 468 10.60 28.15 -3.82
C TRP A 468 11.63 27.96 -4.93
N GLN A 469 12.22 26.76 -4.94
CA GLN A 469 13.17 26.23 -5.92
C GLN A 469 12.58 24.93 -6.48
N GLN A 470 13.08 24.48 -7.63
CA GLN A 470 12.71 23.19 -8.21
C GLN A 470 13.97 22.42 -8.60
N THR A 471 13.95 21.10 -8.43
CA THR A 471 14.98 20.23 -9.03
C THR A 471 14.84 20.23 -10.56
N PRO A 472 15.88 19.82 -11.30
CA PRO A 472 15.70 19.40 -12.69
C PRO A 472 14.59 18.36 -12.81
N GLU A 473 13.92 18.34 -13.95
CA GLU A 473 12.96 17.30 -14.30
C GLU A 473 13.74 16.02 -14.65
N GLY A 474 13.40 14.92 -13.98
CA GLY A 474 13.97 13.60 -14.26
C GLY A 474 13.56 13.11 -15.66
N PRO A 475 14.26 12.11 -16.22
CA PRO A 475 13.78 11.41 -17.41
C PRO A 475 12.44 10.73 -17.13
N LEU A 476 11.70 10.40 -18.19
CA LEU A 476 10.49 9.60 -18.11
C LEU A 476 10.84 8.24 -17.49
N GLY A 477 10.32 7.96 -16.30
CA GLY A 477 10.57 6.71 -15.59
C GLY A 477 9.80 5.55 -16.24
N THR A 478 10.44 4.39 -16.35
CA THR A 478 9.79 3.13 -16.76
C THR A 478 9.14 2.39 -15.59
N GLU A 479 9.19 2.96 -14.38
CA GLU A 479 8.79 2.31 -13.13
C GLU A 479 7.74 3.18 -12.41
N HIS A 480 6.77 2.54 -11.74
CA HIS A 480 5.67 3.18 -10.99
C HIS A 480 6.10 3.82 -9.65
N TYR A 481 7.38 4.12 -9.50
CA TYR A 481 7.93 4.82 -8.34
C TYR A 481 9.03 5.78 -8.75
N GLN A 482 9.15 6.87 -8.00
CA GLN A 482 10.05 7.97 -8.27
C GLN A 482 10.91 8.22 -7.03
N THR A 483 12.19 8.54 -7.24
CA THR A 483 13.16 8.83 -6.18
C THR A 483 13.94 10.08 -6.52
N ILE A 484 13.89 11.11 -5.68
CA ILE A 484 14.59 12.39 -5.87
C ILE A 484 15.40 12.71 -4.62
N SER A 485 16.71 12.89 -4.78
CA SER A 485 17.61 13.32 -3.70
C SER A 485 17.79 14.83 -3.69
N LEU A 486 17.44 15.48 -2.58
CA LEU A 486 17.96 16.80 -2.23
C LEU A 486 19.31 16.64 -1.53
N LEU A 487 20.27 17.50 -1.87
CA LEU A 487 21.62 17.52 -1.33
C LEU A 487 21.97 18.92 -0.83
N GLY A 488 22.91 19.02 0.11
CA GLY A 488 23.40 20.31 0.61
C GLY A 488 22.53 20.94 1.71
N LEU A 489 21.77 20.12 2.45
CA LEU A 489 21.03 20.53 3.64
C LEU A 489 21.98 20.72 4.85
N THR A 490 22.87 21.71 4.77
CA THR A 490 24.01 21.89 5.71
C THR A 490 23.69 22.68 6.98
N GLU A 491 22.46 23.19 7.14
CA GLU A 491 22.04 23.98 8.30
C GLU A 491 20.76 23.41 8.92
N GLU A 492 20.57 23.60 10.23
CA GLU A 492 19.32 23.23 10.91
C GLU A 492 18.19 24.13 10.41
N THR A 493 17.23 23.52 9.73
CA THR A 493 16.26 24.26 8.93
C THR A 493 15.01 23.42 8.65
N VAL A 494 13.93 24.11 8.29
CA VAL A 494 12.71 23.46 7.82
C VAL A 494 12.73 23.42 6.31
N VAL A 495 12.88 22.23 5.73
CA VAL A 495 12.62 21.99 4.32
C VAL A 495 11.12 21.79 4.15
N ARG A 496 10.50 22.61 3.29
CA ARG A 496 9.14 22.35 2.81
C ARG A 496 9.22 21.90 1.37
N PHE A 497 8.49 20.85 1.01
CA PHE A 497 8.48 20.34 -0.36
C PHE A 497 7.09 19.92 -0.85
N ARG A 498 7.00 19.80 -2.18
CA ARG A 498 5.87 19.27 -2.96
C ARG A 498 6.45 18.45 -4.10
N VAL A 499 5.81 17.35 -4.44
CA VAL A 499 6.22 16.48 -5.54
C VAL A 499 5.37 16.77 -6.77
N GLU A 500 6.01 16.98 -7.93
CA GLU A 500 5.35 17.10 -9.23
C GLU A 500 5.65 15.85 -10.06
N ALA A 501 4.60 15.28 -10.66
CA ALA A 501 4.68 14.22 -11.66
C ALA A 501 4.04 14.69 -12.96
N ARG A 502 4.66 14.36 -14.09
CA ARG A 502 4.22 14.69 -15.44
C ARG A 502 4.18 13.44 -16.31
N ASP A 503 3.05 13.14 -16.92
CA ASP A 503 2.91 11.98 -17.81
C ASP A 503 3.51 12.24 -19.21
N GLN A 504 3.32 11.28 -20.12
CA GLN A 504 3.77 11.41 -21.51
C GLN A 504 2.92 12.40 -22.34
N SER A 505 1.67 12.68 -21.96
CA SER A 505 0.83 13.70 -22.61
C SER A 505 1.19 15.14 -22.20
N GLY A 506 1.88 15.30 -21.05
CA GLY A 506 2.28 16.59 -20.48
C GLY A 506 1.38 17.10 -19.35
N SER A 507 0.39 16.31 -18.94
CA SER A 507 -0.50 16.51 -17.79
C SER A 507 0.28 16.44 -16.47
N VAL A 508 -0.11 17.25 -15.46
CA VAL A 508 0.73 17.55 -14.30
C VAL A 508 -0.02 17.41 -12.97
N THR A 509 0.43 16.52 -12.10
CA THR A 509 -0.03 16.46 -10.70
C THR A 509 1.01 17.11 -9.81
N ILE A 510 0.54 17.91 -8.86
CA ILE A 510 1.33 18.33 -7.72
C ILE A 510 0.66 17.78 -6.46
N ASN A 511 1.34 16.92 -5.71
CA ASN A 511 0.92 16.56 -4.36
C ASN A 511 1.64 17.48 -3.37
N ASP A 512 0.86 18.36 -2.74
CA ASP A 512 1.29 19.35 -1.77
C ASP A 512 0.73 19.11 -0.36
N ASN A 513 0.35 17.86 -0.06
CA ASN A 513 -0.22 17.45 1.22
C ASN A 513 -1.50 18.25 1.57
N GLY A 514 -2.40 18.41 0.59
CA GLY A 514 -3.66 19.15 0.75
C GLY A 514 -3.45 20.64 1.05
N GLY A 515 -2.50 21.28 0.35
CA GLY A 515 -2.12 22.67 0.55
C GLY A 515 -1.22 22.94 1.77
N SER A 516 -0.87 21.92 2.56
CA SER A 516 -0.10 22.10 3.81
C SER A 516 1.43 22.09 3.63
N ASP A 517 1.91 21.70 2.44
CA ASP A 517 3.27 21.24 2.15
C ASP A 517 3.65 19.94 2.90
N PHE A 518 4.61 19.18 2.37
CA PHE A 518 5.36 18.22 3.18
C PHE A 518 6.44 18.98 3.94
N VAL A 519 6.63 18.66 5.22
CA VAL A 519 7.50 19.42 6.13
C VAL A 519 8.53 18.47 6.75
N VAL A 520 9.80 18.72 6.47
CA VAL A 520 10.93 17.98 7.03
C VAL A 520 11.80 18.94 7.83
N VAL A 521 12.08 18.58 9.07
CA VAL A 521 13.03 19.30 9.91
C VAL A 521 14.39 18.64 9.72
N VAL A 522 15.30 19.34 9.03
CA VAL A 522 16.73 19.03 9.05
C VAL A 522 17.21 19.41 10.44
N ARG A 523 17.57 18.41 11.24
CA ARG A 523 18.03 18.60 12.60
C ARG A 523 19.53 18.86 12.59
N LYS A 524 20.01 19.63 13.54
CA LYS A 524 21.45 19.63 13.82
C LYS A 524 21.90 18.27 14.35
N ASP A 525 23.15 17.95 14.09
CA ASP A 525 23.84 16.86 14.76
C ASP A 525 23.81 17.03 16.29
N ALA A 526 23.30 16.03 16.99
CA ALA A 526 23.21 16.02 18.44
C ALA A 526 24.53 15.56 19.09
N PRO A 527 24.89 16.10 20.27
CA PRO A 527 25.78 15.38 21.18
C PRO A 527 25.08 14.12 21.70
N ASP A 528 25.87 13.08 21.93
CA ASP A 528 25.44 11.77 22.43
C ASP A 528 26.58 11.31 23.33
N LEU A 529 26.30 11.14 24.63
CA LEU A 529 27.34 11.10 25.66
C LEU A 529 27.44 9.70 26.25
N GLU A 530 28.56 9.02 26.03
CA GLU A 530 28.84 7.76 26.72
C GLU A 530 29.63 8.06 28.00
N VAL A 531 29.10 7.63 29.14
CA VAL A 531 29.71 7.81 30.47
C VAL A 531 30.02 6.46 31.08
N SER A 532 31.29 6.23 31.39
CA SER A 532 31.75 5.00 32.06
C SER A 532 32.60 5.32 33.28
N ILE A 533 32.52 4.47 34.32
CA ILE A 533 33.44 4.52 35.45
C ILE A 533 34.78 3.93 34.97
N PHE A 534 35.80 4.76 34.90
CA PHE A 534 37.14 4.35 34.48
C PHE A 534 37.96 3.80 35.65
N ASN A 535 37.84 4.39 36.84
CA ASN A 535 38.55 3.92 38.03
C ASN A 535 37.87 4.40 39.33
N VAL A 536 38.08 3.66 40.42
CA VAL A 536 37.76 4.10 41.79
C VAL A 536 39.03 4.02 42.63
N ILE A 537 39.48 5.17 43.14
CA ILE A 537 40.67 5.27 44.00
C ILE A 537 40.20 5.36 45.45
N ASP A 538 40.46 4.32 46.22
CA ASP A 538 40.29 4.33 47.66
C ASP A 538 41.47 5.08 48.32
N ARG A 539 41.16 6.06 49.18
CA ARG A 539 42.14 6.81 49.99
C ARG A 539 41.90 6.61 51.50
N GLY A 540 41.17 5.55 51.88
CA GLY A 540 40.77 5.23 53.24
C GLY A 540 39.58 6.07 53.69
N SER A 541 39.82 7.33 54.07
CA SER A 541 38.74 8.22 54.56
C SER A 541 37.91 8.88 53.46
N SER A 542 38.33 8.75 52.20
CA SER A 542 37.67 9.32 51.01
C SER A 542 37.87 8.40 49.80
N ARG A 543 36.96 8.49 48.82
CA ARG A 543 37.06 7.78 47.54
C ARG A 543 37.06 8.79 46.40
N THR A 544 37.88 8.61 45.37
CA THR A 544 37.76 9.36 44.10
C THR A 544 37.19 8.42 43.04
N ILE A 545 36.05 8.76 42.46
CA ILE A 545 35.53 8.07 41.27
C ILE A 545 35.94 8.88 40.04
N ARG A 546 36.64 8.24 39.11
CA ARG A 546 37.00 8.81 37.81
C ARG A 546 36.05 8.29 36.74
N PHE A 547 35.34 9.21 36.08
CA PHE A 547 34.54 8.93 34.91
C PHE A 547 35.32 9.22 33.64
N LEU A 548 35.16 8.37 32.64
CA LEU A 548 35.44 8.68 31.24
C LEU A 548 34.13 9.16 30.61
N VAL A 549 34.13 10.37 30.06
CA VAL A 549 33.00 10.95 29.32
C VAL A 549 33.43 11.11 27.87
N GLN A 550 32.69 10.47 26.97
CA GLN A 550 32.93 10.50 25.53
C GLN A 550 31.73 11.12 24.84
N ASN A 551 31.95 11.93 23.81
CA ASN A 551 30.90 12.39 22.93
C ASN A 551 30.91 11.54 21.67
N MET A 552 30.07 10.50 21.66
CA MET A 552 29.85 9.60 20.53
C MET A 552 28.97 10.27 19.45
N GLY A 553 28.35 11.40 19.78
CA GLY A 553 27.51 12.20 18.89
C GLY A 553 28.28 13.01 17.85
N ALA A 554 27.57 13.37 16.80
CA ALA A 554 28.09 14.20 15.72
C ALA A 554 28.04 15.71 16.02
N GLY A 555 27.35 16.12 17.10
CA GLY A 555 27.28 17.51 17.58
C GLY A 555 28.30 17.83 18.68
N ASN A 556 28.67 19.10 18.85
CA ASN A 556 29.45 19.55 20.01
C ASN A 556 28.62 19.44 21.31
N ALA A 557 29.18 18.86 22.36
CA ALA A 557 28.60 18.88 23.71
C ALA A 557 29.15 20.05 24.53
N ASN A 558 28.32 21.06 24.77
CA ASN A 558 28.58 22.25 25.59
C ASN A 558 27.82 22.17 26.92
N GLN A 559 28.24 22.95 27.93
CA GLN A 559 27.58 23.00 29.26
C GLN A 559 27.26 21.60 29.82
N VAL A 560 28.22 20.68 29.67
CA VAL A 560 28.00 19.27 30.02
C VAL A 560 28.03 19.11 31.53
N GLU A 561 27.06 18.39 32.08
CA GLU A 561 26.97 18.02 33.50
C GLU A 561 26.76 16.51 33.61
N LEU A 562 27.50 15.83 34.49
CA LEU A 562 27.09 14.52 35.01
C LEU A 562 26.17 14.75 36.21
N ILE A 563 24.98 14.17 36.15
CA ILE A 563 23.97 14.18 37.21
C ILE A 563 24.07 12.83 37.92
N LEU A 564 24.67 12.84 39.11
CA LEU A 564 24.99 11.64 39.88
C LEU A 564 24.04 11.50 41.07
N GLY A 565 23.48 10.31 41.23
CA GLY A 565 22.78 9.89 42.43
C GLY A 565 23.73 9.17 43.37
N LEU A 566 24.06 9.80 44.50
CA LEU A 566 24.92 9.24 45.54
C LEU A 566 24.08 8.83 46.75
N GLU A 567 24.33 7.65 47.29
CA GLU A 567 23.76 7.17 48.54
C GLU A 567 24.89 6.85 49.52
N GLY A 568 24.79 7.37 50.74
CA GLY A 568 25.84 7.27 51.74
C GLY A 568 27.11 8.09 51.43
N PHE A 569 27.21 8.77 50.28
CA PHE A 569 28.38 9.59 49.91
C PHE A 569 28.04 11.08 49.78
N GLN A 570 28.89 11.94 50.37
CA GLN A 570 28.88 13.38 50.15
C GLN A 570 30.02 13.78 49.21
N PRO A 571 29.72 14.45 48.08
CA PRO A 571 30.75 14.98 47.18
C PRO A 571 31.39 16.24 47.77
N PHE A 572 32.68 16.44 47.50
CA PHE A 572 33.42 17.62 47.95
C PHE A 572 34.38 18.22 46.91
N THR A 573 34.35 17.75 45.66
CA THR A 573 35.10 18.35 44.55
C THR A 573 34.63 19.78 44.25
N ASP A 574 35.58 20.68 44.04
CA ASP A 574 35.31 22.08 43.69
C ASP A 574 34.43 22.18 42.42
N GLY A 575 33.40 23.03 42.48
CA GLY A 575 32.47 23.24 41.37
C GLY A 575 31.32 22.24 41.27
N VAL A 576 31.29 21.17 42.08
CA VAL A 576 30.15 20.25 42.14
C VAL A 576 28.98 20.89 42.93
N MET A 577 27.78 20.91 42.33
CA MET A 577 26.57 21.31 43.04
C MET A 577 25.88 20.10 43.69
N ALA A 578 25.73 20.10 45.01
CA ALA A 578 25.06 19.02 45.75
C ALA A 578 23.64 19.42 46.22
N THR A 579 22.67 18.52 46.05
CA THR A 579 21.27 18.66 46.46
C THR A 579 20.85 17.47 47.32
N TYR A 580 20.32 17.72 48.51
CA TYR A 580 19.94 16.67 49.46
C TYR A 580 18.49 16.23 49.22
N GLY A 581 18.29 15.00 48.71
CA GLY A 581 16.98 14.48 48.32
C GLY A 581 16.14 13.96 49.49
N GLY A 582 16.78 13.36 50.50
CA GLY A 582 16.13 12.89 51.70
C GLY A 582 17.10 12.21 52.66
N LEU A 583 17.26 12.77 53.86
CA LEU A 583 18.28 12.31 54.82
C LEU A 583 17.97 10.94 55.42
N ALA A 584 16.70 10.55 55.53
CA ALA A 584 16.30 9.21 55.94
C ALA A 584 16.71 8.10 54.96
N ALA A 585 17.08 8.44 53.73
CA ALA A 585 17.56 7.53 52.69
C ALA A 585 19.00 7.86 52.25
N ASN A 586 19.72 8.72 52.98
CA ASN A 586 21.10 9.17 52.69
C ASN A 586 21.37 9.59 51.24
N LEU A 587 20.35 10.13 50.57
CA LEU A 587 20.35 10.40 49.13
C LEU A 587 20.83 11.83 48.82
N ILE A 588 21.94 11.94 48.10
CA ILE A 588 22.55 13.19 47.63
C ILE A 588 22.63 13.16 46.11
N GLY A 589 21.95 14.10 45.45
CA GLY A 589 22.14 14.37 44.03
C GLY A 589 23.32 15.32 43.83
N ALA A 590 24.26 14.99 42.94
CA ALA A 590 25.41 15.82 42.60
C ALA A 590 25.38 16.19 41.12
N ARG A 591 25.76 17.42 40.78
CA ARG A 591 26.02 17.87 39.40
C ARG A 591 27.50 18.19 39.25
N LEU A 592 28.20 17.36 38.49
CA LEU A 592 29.63 17.49 38.20
C LEU A 592 29.81 18.11 36.80
N PRO A 593 30.34 19.34 36.68
CA PRO A 593 30.57 19.95 35.38
C PRO A 593 31.67 19.23 34.60
N VAL A 594 31.47 19.08 33.29
CA VAL A 594 32.41 18.47 32.34
C VAL A 594 32.80 19.52 31.29
N PRO A 595 34.08 19.60 30.88
CA PRO A 595 34.52 20.47 29.78
C PRO A 595 33.75 20.22 28.47
N LYS A 596 33.72 21.22 27.58
CA LYS A 596 33.14 21.07 26.23
C LYS A 596 33.82 19.89 25.49
N LEU A 597 33.02 19.01 24.91
CA LEU A 597 33.50 17.93 24.04
C LEU A 597 33.12 18.20 22.59
N SER A 598 34.09 18.11 21.69
CA SER A 598 33.83 18.05 20.24
C SER A 598 33.25 16.68 19.86
N PRO A 599 32.70 16.49 18.63
CA PRO A 599 32.33 15.17 18.13
C PRO A 599 33.50 14.19 18.22
N SER A 600 33.24 12.96 18.66
CA SER A 600 34.24 11.93 18.99
C SER A 600 35.30 12.33 20.05
N GLY A 601 35.12 13.46 20.72
CA GLY A 601 36.01 13.93 21.78
C GLY A 601 35.73 13.22 23.11
N SER A 602 36.75 13.09 23.95
CA SER A 602 36.62 12.50 25.28
C SER A 602 37.41 13.26 26.34
N THR A 603 37.00 13.12 27.59
CA THR A 603 37.70 13.66 28.76
C THR A 603 37.50 12.77 29.98
N PHE A 604 38.36 12.94 30.97
CA PHE A 604 38.16 12.38 32.30
C PHE A 604 37.65 13.47 33.25
N VAL A 605 36.73 13.11 34.13
CA VAL A 605 36.33 13.94 35.28
C VAL A 605 36.34 13.11 36.55
N ASP A 606 36.84 13.72 37.62
CA ASP A 606 36.95 13.09 38.94
C ASP A 606 35.88 13.68 39.87
N ILE A 607 35.29 12.83 40.70
CA ILE A 607 34.53 13.26 41.88
C ILE A 607 35.12 12.62 43.13
N ASP A 608 35.46 13.46 44.09
CA ASP A 608 35.93 13.07 45.42
C ASP A 608 34.74 13.03 46.37
N LEU A 609 34.63 11.89 47.06
CA LEU A 609 33.50 11.50 47.91
C LEU A 609 33.99 11.21 49.33
N LEU A 610 33.28 11.73 50.33
CA LEU A 610 33.41 11.35 51.73
C LEU A 610 32.20 10.49 52.14
N PRO A 611 32.38 9.48 53.01
CA PRO A 611 31.26 8.83 53.71
C PRO A 611 30.36 9.86 54.40
N TYR A 612 29.06 9.82 54.11
CA TYR A 612 28.03 10.69 54.67
C TYR A 612 27.48 10.09 55.97
N ILE A 613 27.68 10.82 57.07
CA ILE A 613 27.75 10.23 58.42
C ILE A 613 26.37 10.04 59.09
N ASN A 614 25.24 10.16 58.35
CA ASN A 614 23.88 10.13 58.92
C ASN A 614 23.09 8.84 58.64
N HIS A 615 23.59 7.71 59.13
CA HIS A 615 22.87 6.44 59.10
C HIS A 615 22.86 5.73 60.48
N LEU A 616 22.01 4.71 60.62
CA LEU A 616 21.87 3.88 61.82
C LEU A 616 21.97 2.40 61.41
N GLY A 617 23.19 1.86 61.38
CA GLY A 617 23.48 0.50 60.96
C GLY A 617 24.68 0.46 60.02
N SER A 618 24.82 -0.65 59.28
CA SER A 618 25.63 -0.70 58.07
C SER A 618 24.95 0.16 57.00
N ALA A 619 25.72 0.93 56.23
CA ALA A 619 25.20 1.65 55.07
C ALA A 619 25.80 1.18 53.75
N ASP A 620 24.92 0.85 52.81
CA ASP A 620 25.26 0.60 51.41
C ASP A 620 25.70 1.92 50.75
N TYR A 621 27.00 2.21 50.80
CA TYR A 621 27.57 3.32 50.05
C TYR A 621 27.51 2.99 48.56
N ARG A 622 26.75 3.74 47.75
CA ARG A 622 26.58 3.43 46.31
C ARG A 622 26.37 4.65 45.43
N LEU A 623 26.76 4.52 44.15
CA LEU A 623 26.28 5.38 43.07
C LEU A 623 24.96 4.76 42.57
N PHE A 624 23.82 5.27 43.05
CA PHE A 624 22.50 4.70 42.72
C PHE A 624 21.95 5.17 41.37
N SER A 625 22.43 6.29 40.83
CA SER A 625 22.12 6.70 39.45
C SER A 625 23.28 7.49 38.84
N CYS A 626 23.38 7.43 37.51
CA CYS A 626 24.26 8.28 36.72
C CYS A 626 23.48 8.69 35.49
N ALA A 627 23.43 9.99 35.22
CA ALA A 627 22.89 10.56 34.00
C ALA A 627 23.84 11.64 33.50
N SER A 628 23.74 11.99 32.23
CA SER A 628 24.40 13.16 31.66
C SER A 628 23.37 14.18 31.20
N SER A 629 23.80 15.43 31.12
CA SER A 629 23.12 16.42 30.31
C SER A 629 24.13 17.26 29.53
N ALA A 630 23.78 17.62 28.30
CA ALA A 630 24.61 18.44 27.42
C ALA A 630 23.74 19.40 26.63
N LYS A 631 24.34 20.49 26.16
CA LYS A 631 23.74 21.35 25.15
C LYS A 631 24.54 21.31 23.86
N ASP A 632 23.87 21.37 22.71
CA ASP A 632 24.55 21.68 21.45
C ASP A 632 25.09 23.13 21.44
N ASP A 633 25.73 23.56 20.35
CA ASP A 633 26.20 24.96 20.25
C ASP A 633 25.05 25.99 20.17
N PHE A 634 23.79 25.55 20.07
CA PHE A 634 22.60 26.40 19.96
C PHE A 634 21.76 26.42 21.25
N GLY A 635 22.10 25.60 22.24
CA GLY A 635 21.50 25.59 23.58
C GLY A 635 20.41 24.54 23.79
N HIS A 636 20.16 23.66 22.82
CA HIS A 636 19.21 22.55 22.95
C HIS A 636 19.71 21.54 23.98
N LEU A 637 18.90 21.21 24.99
CA LEU A 637 19.30 20.30 26.07
C LEU A 637 19.03 18.84 25.69
N TYR A 638 20.06 18.02 25.81
CA TYR A 638 20.04 16.56 25.70
C TYR A 638 20.30 15.98 27.09
N THR A 639 19.63 14.87 27.43
CA THR A 639 19.77 14.17 28.71
C THR A 639 19.71 12.68 28.48
N GLU A 640 20.59 11.93 29.14
CA GLU A 640 20.68 10.48 29.01
C GLU A 640 20.93 9.83 30.38
N ASP A 641 20.15 8.79 30.70
CA ASP A 641 20.28 8.01 31.93
C ASP A 641 21.10 6.73 31.64
N PHE A 642 22.16 6.49 32.41
CA PHE A 642 23.01 5.31 32.27
C PHE A 642 22.57 4.18 33.20
N PRO A 643 22.76 2.90 32.80
CA PRO A 643 22.41 1.76 33.63
C PRO A 643 23.13 1.79 34.98
N MET A 644 22.40 1.46 36.04
CA MET A 644 22.90 1.48 37.41
C MET A 644 24.04 0.46 37.61
N VAL A 645 25.21 0.95 38.00
CA VAL A 645 26.31 0.09 38.48
C VAL A 645 26.38 0.22 40.00
N THR A 646 25.70 -0.68 40.70
CA THR A 646 25.82 -0.80 42.16
C THR A 646 27.19 -1.36 42.51
N HIS A 647 28.16 -0.46 42.74
CA HIS A 647 29.39 -0.82 43.43
C HIS A 647 29.13 -0.71 44.93
N ASP A 648 29.04 -1.84 45.61
CA ASP A 648 28.96 -1.91 47.06
C ASP A 648 30.35 -1.61 47.65
N PHE A 649 30.38 -0.83 48.73
CA PHE A 649 31.61 -0.50 49.46
C PHE A 649 31.41 -0.81 50.95
N ASP A 650 31.14 -2.07 51.28
CA ASP A 650 31.15 -2.59 52.64
C ASP A 650 32.54 -2.37 53.27
N ASP A 651 32.65 -1.28 54.03
CA ASP A 651 33.87 -0.87 54.72
C ASP A 651 33.61 -0.70 56.21
N ALA A 652 33.34 -1.84 56.85
CA ALA A 652 33.22 -1.99 58.30
C ALA A 652 34.43 -1.42 59.09
N SER A 653 35.56 -1.12 58.44
CA SER A 653 36.71 -0.45 59.08
C SER A 653 36.44 1.04 59.37
N ILE A 654 35.68 1.72 58.50
CA ILE A 654 35.30 3.13 58.65
C ILE A 654 34.20 3.29 59.71
N GLU A 655 33.19 2.42 59.69
CA GLU A 655 32.03 2.53 60.59
C GLU A 655 32.41 2.36 62.07
N ASN A 656 33.33 1.42 62.36
CA ASN A 656 33.85 1.22 63.71
C ASN A 656 34.54 2.48 64.29
N GLY A 657 35.11 3.34 63.45
CA GLY A 657 35.68 4.62 63.86
C GLY A 657 34.63 5.72 64.12
N LEU A 658 33.55 5.74 63.34
CA LEU A 658 32.53 6.81 63.35
C LEU A 658 31.44 6.67 64.42
N SER A 659 31.33 5.49 65.06
CA SER A 659 30.46 5.26 66.22
C SER A 659 30.75 6.17 67.43
N ASN A 660 31.92 6.84 67.45
CA ASN A 660 32.37 7.73 68.52
C ASN A 660 32.15 9.25 68.23
N THR A 661 31.35 9.62 67.22
CA THR A 661 31.09 11.03 66.88
C THR A 661 30.27 11.76 67.95
N ARG A 662 30.95 12.44 68.88
CA ARG A 662 30.33 13.20 69.99
C ARG A 662 29.94 14.65 69.66
N TYR A 663 30.36 15.17 68.51
CA TYR A 663 30.21 16.58 68.14
C TYR A 663 29.96 16.74 66.65
N VAL A 664 29.04 17.63 66.29
CA VAL A 664 28.77 18.06 64.90
C VAL A 664 28.86 19.58 64.86
N VAL A 665 29.61 20.14 63.92
CA VAL A 665 29.84 21.59 63.84
C VAL A 665 29.34 22.13 62.51
N LEU A 666 28.29 22.95 62.56
CA LEU A 666 27.82 23.73 61.42
C LEU A 666 28.58 25.05 61.36
N ALA A 667 29.42 25.18 60.33
CA ALA A 667 30.16 26.40 60.02
C ALA A 667 29.50 27.21 58.90
N ASN A 668 29.81 28.51 58.84
CA ASN A 668 29.54 29.36 57.69
C ASN A 668 28.06 29.44 57.22
N LEU A 669 27.11 29.26 58.14
CA LEU A 669 25.67 29.21 57.83
C LEU A 669 25.16 30.46 57.08
N HIS A 670 25.82 31.61 57.23
CA HIS A 670 25.44 32.83 56.55
C HIS A 670 25.60 32.74 55.02
N GLN A 671 26.59 32.01 54.50
CA GLN A 671 26.71 31.78 53.04
C GLN A 671 25.63 30.83 52.52
N PHE A 672 25.30 29.78 53.30
CA PHE A 672 24.21 28.87 52.96
C PHE A 672 22.87 29.61 52.83
N PHE A 673 22.55 30.50 53.79
CA PHE A 673 21.34 31.34 53.75
C PHE A 673 21.42 32.55 52.80
N ALA A 674 22.60 32.92 52.31
CA ALA A 674 22.75 33.90 51.24
C ALA A 674 22.42 33.30 49.87
N MET A 675 22.76 32.02 49.64
CA MET A 675 22.45 31.30 48.40
C MET A 675 21.06 30.63 48.40
N ASN A 676 20.54 30.27 49.58
CA ASN A 676 19.20 29.71 49.74
C ASN A 676 18.35 30.66 50.58
N SER A 677 17.33 31.28 49.98
CA SER A 677 16.47 32.21 50.72
C SER A 677 15.87 31.54 51.97
N ALA A 678 15.62 32.32 53.03
CA ALA A 678 15.00 31.79 54.26
C ALA A 678 13.57 31.24 54.05
N SER A 679 12.95 31.51 52.89
CA SER A 679 11.67 30.92 52.45
C SER A 679 11.83 29.61 51.66
N SER A 680 13.05 29.22 51.27
CA SER A 680 13.32 27.96 50.58
C SER A 680 13.00 26.77 51.49
N PRO A 681 12.22 25.77 51.03
CA PRO A 681 11.95 24.56 51.78
C PRO A 681 13.21 23.76 52.15
N ALA A 682 14.32 23.91 51.41
CA ALA A 682 15.61 23.33 51.74
C ALA A 682 16.30 24.09 52.89
N ALA A 683 16.27 25.43 52.85
CA ALA A 683 16.84 26.27 53.91
C ALA A 683 16.14 26.08 55.25
N GLN A 684 14.81 25.88 55.24
CA GLN A 684 14.03 25.64 56.45
C GLN A 684 14.20 24.23 57.03
N ARG A 685 14.45 23.22 56.19
CA ARG A 685 14.67 21.83 56.64
C ARG A 685 16.06 21.63 57.25
N MET A 686 17.12 22.11 56.59
CA MET A 686 18.51 21.77 56.96
C MET A 686 18.83 21.92 58.46
N PRO A 687 18.50 23.02 59.17
CA PRO A 687 18.80 23.15 60.60
C PRO A 687 18.02 22.16 61.47
N ARG A 688 16.77 21.87 61.11
CA ARG A 688 15.91 20.91 61.83
C ARG A 688 16.42 19.49 61.69
N GLU A 689 16.79 19.10 60.47
CA GLU A 689 17.30 17.77 60.19
C GLU A 689 18.70 17.55 60.80
N MET A 690 19.57 18.55 60.79
CA MET A 690 20.87 18.44 61.45
C MET A 690 20.72 18.33 62.98
N ALA A 691 19.73 19.00 63.58
CA ALA A 691 19.41 18.81 65.00
C ALA A 691 18.88 17.40 65.30
N LEU A 692 18.06 16.81 64.41
CA LEU A 692 17.59 15.43 64.51
C LEU A 692 18.75 14.42 64.41
N PHE A 693 19.66 14.60 63.45
CA PHE A 693 20.88 13.79 63.32
C PHE A 693 21.72 13.80 64.61
N CYS A 694 21.95 14.99 65.17
CA CYS A 694 22.74 15.12 66.39
C CYS A 694 22.06 14.44 67.58
N ALA A 695 20.73 14.57 67.72
CA ALA A 695 19.97 13.87 68.74
C ALA A 695 20.03 12.34 68.59
N GLN A 696 19.97 11.81 67.36
CA GLN A 696 20.06 10.37 67.08
C GLN A 696 21.44 9.77 67.38
N ARG A 697 22.52 10.57 67.28
CA ARG A 697 23.90 10.13 67.56
C ARG A 697 24.40 10.51 68.97
N GLU A 698 23.54 11.02 69.85
CA GLU A 698 23.91 11.63 71.15
C GLU A 698 25.01 12.73 71.03
N ALA A 699 25.12 13.33 69.85
CA ALA A 699 26.15 14.31 69.51
C ALA A 699 25.72 15.73 69.90
N THR A 700 26.68 16.53 70.37
CA THR A 700 26.43 17.96 70.59
C THR A 700 26.55 18.73 69.28
N LEU A 701 25.43 19.31 68.82
CA LEU A 701 25.42 20.25 67.70
C LEU A 701 25.97 21.61 68.13
N ALA A 702 26.98 22.10 67.42
CA ALA A 702 27.60 23.39 67.63
C ALA A 702 27.55 24.24 66.35
N TYR A 703 27.50 25.56 66.53
CA TYR A 703 27.36 26.53 65.45
C TYR A 703 28.51 27.53 65.49
N THR A 704 29.12 27.79 64.33
CA THR A 704 30.06 28.90 64.15
C THR A 704 29.68 29.74 62.93
N ALA A 705 29.64 31.07 63.12
CA ALA A 705 29.28 32.01 62.06
C ALA A 705 30.38 32.15 61.00
N SER A 706 31.63 31.80 61.34
CA SER A 706 32.78 31.89 60.46
C SER A 706 32.91 30.68 59.51
N GLY A 707 33.37 30.95 58.30
CA GLY A 707 33.87 29.95 57.36
C GLY A 707 35.40 29.80 57.35
N SER A 708 36.13 30.60 58.13
CA SER A 708 37.60 30.53 58.20
C SER A 708 38.04 29.25 58.91
N PRO A 709 38.81 28.34 58.27
CA PRO A 709 39.26 27.09 58.90
C PRO A 709 40.01 27.32 60.21
N ASN A 710 40.80 28.39 60.30
CA ASN A 710 41.54 28.75 61.51
C ASN A 710 40.63 29.17 62.66
N GLU A 711 39.55 29.90 62.38
CA GLU A 711 38.58 30.35 63.39
C GLU A 711 37.65 29.22 63.81
N ILE A 712 37.28 28.33 62.88
CA ILE A 712 36.55 27.09 63.17
C ILE A 712 37.40 26.20 64.10
N ARG A 713 38.68 25.98 63.78
CA ARG A 713 39.61 25.25 64.67
C ARG A 713 39.79 25.94 66.03
N ALA A 714 39.89 27.26 66.08
CA ALA A 714 40.00 28.02 67.33
C ALA A 714 38.73 27.90 68.19
N TYR A 715 37.55 28.00 67.58
CA TYR A 715 36.25 27.79 68.24
C TYR A 715 36.14 26.37 68.82
N ILE A 716 36.49 25.36 68.01
CA ILE A 716 36.48 23.95 68.40
C ILE A 716 37.44 23.69 69.58
N ARG A 717 38.70 24.15 69.46
CA ARG A 717 39.72 24.02 70.52
C ARG A 717 39.30 24.77 71.80
N GLY A 718 38.69 25.95 71.68
CA GLY A 718 38.28 26.77 72.81
C GLY A 718 37.06 26.24 73.57
N ARG A 719 36.08 25.65 72.86
CA ARG A 719 34.82 25.15 73.46
C ARG A 719 34.89 23.70 73.95
N PHE A 720 35.72 22.87 73.34
CA PHE A 720 35.74 21.41 73.58
C PHE A 720 37.10 20.89 74.06
N ASN A 721 37.93 21.78 74.64
CA ASN A 721 39.28 21.43 75.09
C ASN A 721 39.25 20.25 76.08
N GLY A 722 40.18 19.31 75.92
CA GLY A 722 40.23 18.07 76.70
C GLY A 722 39.25 16.95 76.28
N LYS A 723 38.27 17.21 75.39
CA LYS A 723 37.35 16.18 74.87
C LYS A 723 37.60 15.77 73.41
N ILE A 724 38.57 16.39 72.75
CA ILE A 724 38.98 16.10 71.37
C ILE A 724 40.30 15.31 71.37
N ASN A 725 40.30 14.22 70.60
CA ASN A 725 41.45 13.33 70.39
C ASN A 725 42.63 14.09 69.74
N SER A 726 43.87 13.72 70.07
CA SER A 726 45.07 14.51 69.70
C SER A 726 45.26 14.71 68.20
N GLY A 727 44.91 13.72 67.36
CA GLY A 727 45.05 13.82 65.89
C GLY A 727 44.30 15.01 65.25
N TRP A 728 43.16 15.41 65.82
CA TRP A 728 42.41 16.60 65.37
C TRP A 728 43.01 17.93 65.83
N ARG A 729 44.07 17.91 66.67
CA ARG A 729 44.75 19.14 67.08
C ARG A 729 45.75 19.59 66.03
N ASP A 730 46.43 18.68 65.34
CA ASP A 730 47.70 19.03 64.70
C ASP A 730 47.73 18.94 63.16
N ALA A 731 46.80 18.22 62.48
CA ALA A 731 46.80 18.17 61.00
C ALA A 731 45.46 17.89 60.28
N GLY A 732 44.36 17.56 60.99
CA GLY A 732 43.04 17.29 60.40
C GLY A 732 42.28 18.53 59.96
#